data_AF-A0A8J4C3G8-F1
#
_entry.id   AF-A0A8J4C3G8-F1
#
_cell.length_a   1.000
_cell.length_b   1.000
_cell.length_c   1.000
_cell.angle_alpha   90.00
_cell.angle_beta   90.00
_cell.angle_gamma   90.00
#
_symmetry.space_group_name_H-M   'P 1'
#
loop_
_entity.id
_entity.type
_entity.pdbx_description
1 polymer ?
#
loop_
_entity_poly.entity_id
_entity_poly.type
_entity_poly.pdbx_seq_one_letter_code
_entity_poly.pdbx_strand_id
1 'polypeptide(L)'
;MSRFRFKLAITFLIVCLNRNSLADAVQLQHNFSNLLGLSFRFYEAQMSGEVPSWSRASLVQGGWRNRSHTQDGFGPDGIGLSLSGGWYDSGDHLKISLPLGVTVSMLAYGALTWEESYRKAGQWDVAVQNLDWAASYLIKCHVNASDTPSENTFVAQVGDGGTDHNLYWGRPEQQPEGGVEGSTGWRPVYLLTAEQGKGGDIVSEAVAAMVGSALLLRRPGSFCNPQKADELLRRARQLFEFAKLLPNMWSPPAGHQAMYGSNRWHDDLTWAAAWLCRAAVETGVGGGAGTTAGTAACAEAASLWAAAADSDEYYRDAIVWAAVLPLASLLLRDMGAGGPAMVGRYEQHITYVLNRWISTTAQCNGTSPEFQVCYTPGGLAWYTGLGSARCAANVAMAALMSSRSNVSSAEVSKRQQQRRCWAWRQADYLLGGNSHRQSFVVGYAPTAYHSSPTRPVHKSSSCDSDYQVVCDWYALSAPGPNPNVLYGALVGGPDQTDGYQDSRSDFVKNEVALDYNAGFTGAMAGLVEVESLLQAGGCNWEGYCAGTCGTPADVGVFPEPSNCPVAPGEEPTCGAPAPPSPSPPPPPPSPRSPPSPFPPASPLPPPPSPQPPPSPPNPPDGLPTNSSGAPSMCRPYDAACRACSSNANITNATACGACVAVVRYMGRNPYLCHECAGYGVLDSDIQHMCQSECVPQTLTRGTAWACSLICANDRNVGTDLDLARQCVACVLGTTDGWACGRCIEATRCLTDWREARAQCFDCVTSGVLDALGCAECAAQATPAARMACMSCKGVQAGLTAGGLTTAH
;
A
#
# COMPACT_ATOMS: atom_id res chain seq x y z
N MET A 1 56.61 13.10 -51.98
CA MET A 1 55.22 12.71 -51.68
C MET A 1 55.01 11.95 -50.35
N SER A 2 56.05 11.40 -49.70
CA SER A 2 55.89 10.63 -48.45
C SER A 2 55.76 11.49 -47.17
N ARG A 3 56.44 12.65 -47.06
CA ARG A 3 56.41 13.50 -45.85
C ARG A 3 55.12 14.33 -45.65
N PHE A 4 54.30 14.49 -46.68
CA PHE A 4 53.03 15.25 -46.60
C PHE A 4 51.85 14.37 -46.13
N ARG A 5 51.92 13.05 -46.34
CA ARG A 5 50.88 12.11 -45.90
C ARG A 5 50.97 11.77 -44.41
N PHE A 6 52.16 11.86 -43.81
CA PHE A 6 52.35 11.60 -42.38
C PHE A 6 51.88 12.75 -41.47
N LYS A 7 52.00 14.00 -41.91
CA LYS A 7 51.48 15.16 -41.16
C LYS A 7 49.95 15.22 -41.20
N LEU A 8 49.32 14.87 -42.33
CA LEU A 8 47.85 14.87 -42.44
C LEU A 8 47.21 13.75 -41.61
N ALA A 9 47.86 12.59 -41.50
CA ALA A 9 47.39 11.47 -40.67
C ALA A 9 47.48 11.76 -39.16
N ILE A 10 48.53 12.45 -38.70
CA ILE A 10 48.67 12.83 -37.28
C ILE A 10 47.71 13.97 -36.91
N THR A 11 47.44 14.93 -37.81
CA THR A 11 46.42 15.96 -37.57
C THR A 11 45.00 15.40 -37.59
N PHE A 12 44.68 14.41 -38.45
CA PHE A 12 43.40 13.72 -38.41
C PHE A 12 43.25 12.83 -37.16
N LEU A 13 44.32 12.20 -36.68
CA LEU A 13 44.28 11.39 -35.46
C LEU A 13 44.12 12.28 -34.20
N ILE A 14 44.72 13.47 -34.16
CA ILE A 14 44.52 14.44 -33.07
C ILE A 14 43.11 15.05 -33.10
N VAL A 15 42.54 15.29 -34.30
CA VAL A 15 41.15 15.77 -34.43
C VAL A 15 40.11 14.67 -34.14
N CYS A 16 40.43 13.39 -34.39
CA CYS A 16 39.58 12.27 -34.02
C CYS A 16 39.73 11.85 -32.54
N LEU A 17 40.92 11.99 -31.94
CA LEU A 17 41.14 11.74 -30.51
C LEU A 17 40.62 12.89 -29.62
N ASN A 18 40.43 14.11 -30.15
CA ASN A 18 39.76 15.22 -29.47
C ASN A 18 38.27 15.36 -29.78
N ARG A 19 37.68 14.50 -30.64
CA ARG A 19 36.22 14.49 -30.89
C ARG A 19 35.44 13.57 -29.95
N ASN A 20 36.12 12.72 -29.17
CA ASN A 20 35.49 11.90 -28.13
C ASN A 20 35.56 12.52 -26.73
N SER A 21 36.10 13.74 -26.60
CA SER A 21 36.32 14.41 -25.31
C SER A 21 35.66 15.79 -25.19
N LEU A 22 34.84 16.19 -26.17
CA LEU A 22 34.00 17.39 -26.12
C LEU A 22 32.65 17.10 -26.81
N ALA A 23 31.95 16.05 -26.36
CA ALA A 23 30.54 16.28 -26.13
C ALA A 23 30.53 17.09 -24.84
N ASP A 24 30.49 18.42 -24.94
CA ASP A 24 29.97 19.23 -23.85
C ASP A 24 28.65 18.55 -23.51
N ALA A 25 28.59 17.85 -22.37
CA ALA A 25 27.33 17.41 -21.82
C ALA A 25 26.58 18.72 -21.57
N VAL A 26 25.74 19.12 -22.52
CA VAL A 26 24.81 20.23 -22.32
C VAL A 26 24.04 19.82 -21.09
N GLN A 27 24.34 20.46 -19.96
CA GLN A 27 23.69 20.21 -18.69
C GLN A 27 22.19 20.26 -18.94
N LEU A 28 21.47 19.22 -18.52
CA LEU A 28 20.03 19.22 -18.62
C LEU A 28 19.50 20.31 -17.70
N GLN A 29 18.96 21.37 -18.29
CA GLN A 29 18.25 22.37 -17.52
C GLN A 29 16.84 21.86 -17.28
N HIS A 30 16.65 21.24 -16.11
CA HIS A 30 15.35 20.78 -15.67
C HIS A 30 14.48 21.95 -15.21
N ASN A 31 13.17 21.87 -15.45
CA ASN A 31 12.21 22.79 -14.85
C ASN A 31 11.58 22.11 -13.63
N PHE A 32 12.20 22.31 -12.47
CA PHE A 32 11.75 21.68 -11.22
C PHE A 32 10.36 22.15 -10.78
N SER A 33 9.93 23.38 -11.13
CA SER A 33 8.57 23.86 -10.86
C SER A 33 7.52 23.06 -11.64
N ASN A 34 7.79 22.76 -12.92
CA ASN A 34 6.92 21.91 -13.73
C ASN A 34 6.90 20.46 -13.21
N LEU A 35 8.06 19.92 -12.81
CA LEU A 35 8.16 18.58 -12.23
C LEU A 35 7.41 18.45 -10.91
N LEU A 36 7.43 19.49 -10.07
CA LEU A 36 6.62 19.56 -8.85
C LEU A 36 5.13 19.42 -9.19
N GLY A 37 4.64 20.18 -10.18
CA GLY A 37 3.25 20.09 -10.62
C GLY A 37 2.89 18.78 -11.34
N LEU A 38 3.88 18.15 -12.00
CA LEU A 38 3.75 16.85 -12.63
C LEU A 38 3.60 15.75 -11.58
N SER A 39 4.36 15.80 -10.49
CA SER A 39 4.25 14.81 -9.39
C SER A 39 2.84 14.78 -8.78
N PHE A 40 2.16 15.92 -8.64
CA PHE A 40 0.77 15.93 -8.16
C PHE A 40 -0.24 15.31 -9.12
N ARG A 41 0.07 15.20 -10.43
CA ARG A 41 -0.81 14.46 -11.36
C ARG A 41 -0.82 12.97 -11.06
N PHE A 42 0.26 12.42 -10.50
CA PHE A 42 0.30 11.04 -10.04
C PHE A 42 -0.65 10.84 -8.86
N TYR A 43 -0.56 11.65 -7.81
CA TYR A 43 -1.47 11.54 -6.65
C TYR A 43 -2.95 11.73 -7.02
N GLU A 44 -3.25 12.63 -7.95
CA GLU A 44 -4.59 12.78 -8.53
C GLU A 44 -5.07 11.52 -9.26
N ALA A 45 -4.16 10.82 -9.95
CA ALA A 45 -4.44 9.54 -10.61
C ALA A 45 -4.56 8.37 -9.63
N GLN A 46 -4.17 8.53 -8.36
CA GLN A 46 -4.36 7.52 -7.30
C GLN A 46 -5.69 7.66 -6.56
N MET A 47 -6.50 8.70 -6.81
CA MET A 47 -7.73 8.95 -6.03
C MET A 47 -8.75 7.80 -6.14
N SER A 48 -9.18 7.27 -4.99
CA SER A 48 -10.26 6.28 -4.87
C SER A 48 -11.56 6.97 -4.46
N GLY A 49 -12.73 6.33 -4.63
CA GLY A 49 -14.02 6.91 -4.28
C GLY A 49 -14.58 7.80 -5.38
N GLU A 50 -15.36 8.80 -4.99
CA GLU A 50 -15.89 9.82 -5.91
C GLU A 50 -14.77 10.80 -6.29
N VAL A 51 -13.98 10.45 -7.32
CA VAL A 51 -12.84 11.26 -7.79
C VAL A 51 -13.28 12.72 -7.99
N PRO A 52 -12.66 13.70 -7.29
CA PRO A 52 -13.13 15.07 -7.31
C PRO A 52 -13.09 15.72 -8.68
N SER A 53 -14.06 16.58 -8.96
CA SER A 53 -14.09 17.34 -10.22
C SER A 53 -12.95 18.34 -10.37
N TRP A 54 -12.19 18.66 -9.32
CA TRP A 54 -10.98 19.49 -9.41
C TRP A 54 -9.73 18.66 -9.78
N SER A 55 -9.77 17.34 -9.63
CA SER A 55 -8.66 16.47 -10.00
C SER A 55 -8.48 16.49 -11.52
N ARG A 56 -7.26 16.77 -11.98
CA ARG A 56 -6.91 16.76 -13.40
C ARG A 56 -6.90 15.35 -13.98
N ALA A 57 -6.90 14.32 -13.13
CA ALA A 57 -7.08 12.94 -13.54
C ALA A 57 -8.56 12.59 -13.78
N SER A 58 -9.52 13.38 -13.28
CA SER A 58 -10.95 13.09 -13.43
C SER A 58 -11.43 13.22 -14.89
N LEU A 59 -12.37 12.37 -15.30
CA LEU A 59 -13.03 12.48 -16.61
C LEU A 59 -13.64 13.86 -16.86
N VAL A 60 -14.17 14.51 -15.81
CA VAL A 60 -14.78 15.85 -15.91
C VAL A 60 -13.76 16.93 -16.30
N GLN A 61 -12.48 16.74 -15.94
CA GLN A 61 -11.37 17.61 -16.34
C GLN A 61 -10.65 17.15 -17.61
N GLY A 62 -11.19 16.15 -18.31
CA GLY A 62 -10.55 15.55 -19.48
C GLY A 62 -9.42 14.56 -19.15
N GLY A 63 -9.33 14.10 -17.90
CA GLY A 63 -8.53 12.95 -17.51
C GLY A 63 -9.21 11.62 -17.84
N TRP A 64 -8.80 10.54 -17.16
CA TRP A 64 -9.22 9.16 -17.45
C TRP A 64 -9.70 8.37 -16.22
N ARG A 65 -9.62 8.95 -15.02
CA ARG A 65 -10.14 8.39 -13.77
C ARG A 65 -11.58 8.81 -13.53
N ASN A 66 -12.37 7.95 -12.90
CA ASN A 66 -13.75 8.25 -12.51
C ASN A 66 -14.08 7.59 -11.15
N ARG A 67 -15.34 7.70 -10.70
CA ARG A 67 -15.78 7.11 -9.44
C ARG A 67 -15.51 5.61 -9.36
N SER A 68 -14.89 5.17 -8.27
CA SER A 68 -14.52 3.76 -8.03
C SER A 68 -14.60 3.43 -6.54
N HIS A 69 -14.80 2.16 -6.20
CA HIS A 69 -14.74 1.67 -4.81
C HIS A 69 -15.62 2.50 -3.84
N THR A 70 -16.82 2.84 -4.30
CA THR A 70 -17.76 3.71 -3.57
C THR A 70 -18.44 3.01 -2.39
N GLN A 71 -18.39 1.68 -2.34
CA GLN A 71 -18.90 0.82 -1.28
C GLN A 71 -17.81 0.39 -0.28
N ASP A 72 -16.58 0.91 -0.39
CA ASP A 72 -15.54 0.68 0.62
C ASP A 72 -16.10 0.94 2.02
N GLY A 73 -15.97 -0.06 2.91
CA GLY A 73 -16.50 -0.03 4.27
C GLY A 73 -17.87 -0.68 4.48
N PHE A 74 -18.54 -1.08 3.40
CA PHE A 74 -19.78 -1.87 3.41
C PHE A 74 -19.54 -3.29 2.88
N GLY A 75 -20.55 -4.18 3.03
CA GLY A 75 -20.48 -5.56 2.55
C GLY A 75 -20.08 -6.58 3.62
N PRO A 76 -19.82 -7.84 3.22
CA PRO A 76 -19.63 -8.99 4.12
C PRO A 76 -18.56 -8.81 5.21
N ASP A 77 -17.45 -8.13 4.87
CA ASP A 77 -16.34 -7.81 5.78
C ASP A 77 -16.09 -6.29 5.89
N GLY A 78 -17.17 -5.53 5.68
CA GLY A 78 -17.23 -4.10 5.96
C GLY A 78 -17.56 -3.82 7.42
N ILE A 79 -17.35 -2.58 7.82
CA ILE A 79 -17.64 -2.09 9.19
C ILE A 79 -18.96 -1.31 9.26
N GLY A 80 -19.74 -1.28 8.17
CA GLY A 80 -21.01 -0.56 8.08
C GLY A 80 -20.88 0.96 7.98
N LEU A 81 -19.67 1.47 7.74
CA LEU A 81 -19.38 2.90 7.60
C LEU A 81 -18.73 3.18 6.25
N SER A 82 -19.01 4.34 5.67
CA SER A 82 -18.38 4.72 4.40
C SER A 82 -16.90 5.01 4.60
N LEU A 83 -16.07 4.23 3.91
CA LEU A 83 -14.63 4.42 3.78
C LEU A 83 -14.23 4.81 2.35
N SER A 84 -15.18 5.16 1.48
CA SER A 84 -14.90 5.71 0.15
C SER A 84 -14.02 6.97 0.22
N GLY A 85 -13.11 7.14 -0.75
CA GLY A 85 -12.10 8.21 -0.75
C GLY A 85 -10.68 7.69 -0.54
N GLY A 86 -9.73 8.62 -0.37
CA GLY A 86 -8.32 8.33 -0.16
C GLY A 86 -7.57 8.08 -1.47
N TRP A 87 -6.38 7.49 -1.36
CA TRP A 87 -5.55 7.11 -2.50
C TRP A 87 -5.34 5.60 -2.54
N TYR A 88 -5.32 5.02 -3.73
CA TYR A 88 -4.72 3.73 -3.96
C TYR A 88 -3.21 3.80 -3.76
N ASP A 89 -2.65 2.73 -3.24
CA ASP A 89 -1.27 2.66 -2.81
C ASP A 89 -0.27 2.69 -3.97
N SER A 90 -0.45 1.82 -4.96
CA SER A 90 0.55 1.58 -6.00
C SER A 90 -0.11 1.44 -7.36
N GLY A 91 0.32 0.47 -8.16
CA GLY A 91 -0.34 0.01 -9.37
C GLY A 91 -1.67 -0.73 -9.14
N ASP A 92 -2.03 -0.94 -7.88
CA ASP A 92 -3.13 -1.74 -7.39
C ASP A 92 -4.32 -0.88 -6.93
N HIS A 93 -5.34 -1.48 -6.32
CA HIS A 93 -6.47 -0.73 -5.74
C HIS A 93 -6.60 -0.88 -4.21
N LEU A 94 -5.51 -1.25 -3.54
CA LEU A 94 -5.47 -1.30 -2.09
C LEU A 94 -5.38 0.11 -1.50
N LYS A 95 -5.95 0.27 -0.30
CA LYS A 95 -5.78 1.48 0.50
C LYS A 95 -5.16 1.08 1.83
N ILE A 96 -3.87 1.37 1.97
CA ILE A 96 -3.07 0.94 3.12
C ILE A 96 -2.63 2.20 3.88
N SER A 97 -3.02 2.31 5.14
CA SER A 97 -2.83 3.55 5.91
C SER A 97 -1.36 3.85 6.20
N LEU A 98 -0.47 2.84 6.18
CA LEU A 98 0.97 3.01 6.46
C LEU A 98 1.69 3.82 5.36
N PRO A 99 1.78 3.34 4.10
CA PRO A 99 2.37 4.11 3.01
C PRO A 99 1.59 5.40 2.71
N LEU A 100 0.26 5.42 2.93
CA LEU A 100 -0.53 6.64 2.83
C LEU A 100 -0.08 7.70 3.86
N GLY A 101 0.06 7.31 5.13
CA GLY A 101 0.45 8.21 6.22
C GLY A 101 1.84 8.80 6.03
N VAL A 102 2.82 7.96 5.70
CA VAL A 102 4.20 8.39 5.38
C VAL A 102 4.19 9.35 4.19
N THR A 103 3.47 9.01 3.13
CA THR A 103 3.41 9.85 1.92
C THR A 103 2.82 11.21 2.23
N VAL A 104 1.66 11.26 2.88
CA VAL A 104 0.97 12.52 3.19
C VAL A 104 1.80 13.38 4.14
N SER A 105 2.42 12.76 5.16
CA SER A 105 3.28 13.49 6.10
C SER A 105 4.55 14.03 5.43
N MET A 106 5.22 13.25 4.57
CA MET A 106 6.37 13.73 3.80
C MET A 106 6.01 14.85 2.82
N LEU A 107 4.88 14.74 2.10
CA LEU A 107 4.39 15.79 1.22
C LEU A 107 4.06 17.07 2.00
N ALA A 108 3.42 16.94 3.17
CA ALA A 108 3.18 18.07 4.06
C ALA A 108 4.50 18.68 4.57
N TYR A 109 5.50 17.86 4.89
CA TYR A 109 6.80 18.35 5.33
C TYR A 109 7.46 19.17 4.22
N GLY A 110 7.50 18.64 2.99
CA GLY A 110 8.05 19.36 1.83
C GLY A 110 7.30 20.66 1.56
N ALA A 111 5.96 20.64 1.55
CA ALA A 111 5.15 21.82 1.32
C ALA A 111 5.34 22.90 2.38
N LEU A 112 5.34 22.54 3.66
CA LEU A 112 5.51 23.52 4.75
C LEU A 112 6.96 24.02 4.86
N THR A 113 7.96 23.20 4.52
CA THR A 113 9.37 23.63 4.51
C THR A 113 9.66 24.55 3.34
N TRP A 114 9.13 24.26 2.15
CA TRP A 114 9.37 25.02 0.91
C TRP A 114 8.12 25.75 0.43
N GLU A 115 7.36 26.35 1.34
CA GLU A 115 6.08 27.01 1.04
C GLU A 115 6.22 28.03 -0.11
N GLU A 116 7.27 28.85 -0.10
CA GLU A 116 7.54 29.83 -1.16
C GLU A 116 7.77 29.17 -2.52
N SER A 117 8.51 28.05 -2.58
CA SER A 117 8.71 27.29 -3.82
C SER A 117 7.39 26.77 -4.39
N TYR A 118 6.53 26.22 -3.54
CA TYR A 118 5.20 25.75 -3.95
C TYR A 118 4.32 26.90 -4.46
N ARG A 119 4.34 28.05 -3.79
CA ARG A 119 3.59 29.24 -4.22
C ARG A 119 4.11 29.80 -5.53
N LYS A 120 5.43 29.96 -5.68
CA LYS A 120 6.08 30.44 -6.91
C LYS A 120 5.82 29.50 -8.09
N ALA A 121 5.77 28.18 -7.85
CA ALA A 121 5.43 27.18 -8.85
C ALA A 121 3.92 27.07 -9.15
N GLY A 122 3.06 27.81 -8.43
CA GLY A 122 1.60 27.70 -8.55
C GLY A 122 1.04 26.35 -8.08
N GLN A 123 1.78 25.63 -7.23
CA GLN A 123 1.43 24.28 -6.75
C GLN A 123 0.95 24.25 -5.30
N TRP A 124 0.91 25.38 -4.60
CA TRP A 124 0.44 25.44 -3.21
C TRP A 124 -0.99 24.92 -3.05
N ASP A 125 -1.94 25.50 -3.77
CA ASP A 125 -3.36 25.12 -3.69
C ASP A 125 -3.61 23.69 -4.22
N VAL A 126 -2.78 23.21 -5.15
CA VAL A 126 -2.80 21.81 -5.62
C VAL A 126 -2.38 20.88 -4.49
N ALA A 127 -1.31 21.21 -3.78
CA ALA A 127 -0.82 20.41 -2.64
C ALA A 127 -1.83 20.39 -1.50
N VAL A 128 -2.40 21.54 -1.11
CA VAL A 128 -3.38 21.64 -0.02
C VAL A 128 -4.62 20.79 -0.31
N GLN A 129 -5.20 20.87 -1.52
CA GLN A 129 -6.37 20.06 -1.88
C GLN A 129 -6.07 18.56 -1.91
N ASN A 130 -4.92 18.16 -2.47
CA ASN A 130 -4.52 16.75 -2.53
C ASN A 130 -4.34 16.16 -1.12
N LEU A 131 -3.68 16.89 -0.23
CA LEU A 131 -3.46 16.42 1.14
C LEU A 131 -4.74 16.49 1.98
N ASP A 132 -5.61 17.47 1.73
CA ASP A 132 -6.95 17.52 2.32
C ASP A 132 -7.80 16.30 1.92
N TRP A 133 -7.73 15.86 0.66
CA TRP A 133 -8.40 14.65 0.19
C TRP A 133 -7.96 13.40 0.96
N ALA A 134 -6.65 13.20 1.09
CA ALA A 134 -6.10 12.07 1.84
C ALA A 134 -6.41 12.15 3.34
N ALA A 135 -6.27 13.33 3.96
CA ALA A 135 -6.58 13.53 5.36
C ALA A 135 -8.08 13.34 5.68
N SER A 136 -8.97 13.70 4.75
CA SER A 136 -10.41 13.43 4.87
C SER A 136 -10.72 11.94 4.95
N TYR A 137 -9.98 11.11 4.23
CA TYR A 137 -10.09 9.66 4.32
C TYR A 137 -9.57 9.16 5.68
N LEU A 138 -8.45 9.69 6.19
CA LEU A 138 -7.95 9.32 7.51
C LEU A 138 -8.92 9.68 8.65
N ILE A 139 -9.71 10.76 8.54
CA ILE A 139 -10.81 11.05 9.49
C ILE A 139 -11.84 9.91 9.49
N LYS A 140 -12.21 9.39 8.32
CA LYS A 140 -13.14 8.24 8.21
C LYS A 140 -12.54 6.96 8.78
N CYS A 141 -11.22 6.78 8.63
CA CYS A 141 -10.50 5.64 9.21
C CYS A 141 -10.49 5.66 10.75
N HIS A 142 -10.65 6.83 11.38
CA HIS A 142 -10.75 6.98 12.84
C HIS A 142 -12.20 6.79 13.32
N VAL A 143 -12.63 5.53 13.38
CA VAL A 143 -14.04 5.12 13.52
C VAL A 143 -14.63 5.43 14.90
N ASN A 144 -14.09 4.87 15.97
CA ASN A 144 -14.59 5.10 17.34
C ASN A 144 -13.74 6.14 18.08
N ALA A 145 -13.66 7.34 17.53
CA ALA A 145 -12.81 8.37 18.08
C ALA A 145 -13.22 8.81 19.49
N SER A 146 -12.31 8.68 20.44
CA SER A 146 -12.53 8.96 21.85
C SER A 146 -11.32 9.61 22.49
N ASP A 147 -11.56 10.44 23.50
CA ASP A 147 -10.48 10.94 24.38
C ASP A 147 -10.01 9.85 25.36
N THR A 148 -10.75 8.74 25.49
CA THR A 148 -10.30 7.53 26.17
C THR A 148 -9.47 6.69 25.18
N PRO A 149 -8.14 6.56 25.33
CA PRO A 149 -7.29 5.98 24.30
C PRO A 149 -7.69 4.56 23.91
N SER A 150 -8.09 3.73 24.87
CA SER A 150 -8.48 2.32 24.66
C SER A 150 -9.79 2.12 23.91
N GLU A 151 -10.62 3.17 23.76
CA GLU A 151 -11.87 3.09 23.00
C GLU A 151 -11.64 3.37 21.51
N ASN A 152 -10.49 3.92 21.13
CA ASN A 152 -10.20 4.25 19.74
C ASN A 152 -10.08 3.00 18.86
N THR A 153 -10.59 3.12 17.63
CA THR A 153 -10.39 2.14 16.57
C THR A 153 -9.92 2.84 15.30
N PHE A 154 -9.04 2.18 14.55
CA PHE A 154 -8.44 2.76 13.35
C PHE A 154 -8.41 1.77 12.19
N VAL A 155 -8.76 2.21 10.98
CA VAL A 155 -8.66 1.39 9.77
C VAL A 155 -7.22 1.33 9.29
N ALA A 156 -6.60 0.17 9.40
CA ALA A 156 -5.26 -0.09 8.89
C ALA A 156 -5.27 -0.25 7.35
N GLN A 157 -6.27 -0.93 6.81
CA GLN A 157 -6.30 -1.25 5.38
C GLN A 157 -7.73 -1.53 4.88
N VAL A 158 -8.00 -1.14 3.64
CA VAL A 158 -9.20 -1.53 2.88
C VAL A 158 -8.75 -2.27 1.61
N GLY A 159 -9.30 -3.47 1.42
CA GLY A 159 -8.88 -4.40 0.37
C GLY A 159 -7.96 -5.50 0.90
N ASP A 160 -8.08 -6.70 0.35
CA ASP A 160 -7.16 -7.81 0.60
C ASP A 160 -6.18 -7.91 -0.55
N GLY A 161 -4.91 -8.08 -0.20
CA GLY A 161 -3.84 -8.05 -1.17
C GLY A 161 -3.87 -9.23 -2.16
N GLY A 162 -4.21 -10.43 -1.69
CA GLY A 162 -4.34 -11.59 -2.57
C GLY A 162 -5.49 -11.43 -3.57
N THR A 163 -6.59 -10.84 -3.13
CA THR A 163 -7.77 -10.58 -3.95
C THR A 163 -7.51 -9.51 -4.98
N ASP A 164 -7.00 -8.36 -4.54
CA ASP A 164 -6.69 -7.27 -5.45
C ASP A 164 -5.65 -7.70 -6.47
N HIS A 165 -4.52 -8.27 -6.04
CA HIS A 165 -3.40 -8.55 -6.94
C HIS A 165 -3.58 -9.80 -7.79
N ASN A 166 -4.33 -10.83 -7.35
CA ASN A 166 -4.39 -12.11 -8.07
C ASN A 166 -5.73 -12.35 -8.79
N LEU A 167 -6.81 -11.69 -8.39
CA LEU A 167 -8.13 -11.94 -8.99
C LEU A 167 -8.55 -10.85 -9.98
N TYR A 168 -7.98 -9.64 -9.89
CA TYR A 168 -8.42 -8.52 -10.70
C TYR A 168 -7.27 -7.70 -11.31
N TRP A 169 -7.26 -7.61 -12.64
CA TRP A 169 -6.53 -6.59 -13.38
C TRP A 169 -7.53 -5.83 -14.24
N GLY A 170 -7.67 -4.53 -14.04
CA GLY A 170 -8.66 -3.74 -14.76
C GLY A 170 -8.83 -2.34 -14.18
N ARG A 171 -9.86 -1.61 -14.65
CA ARG A 171 -10.18 -0.27 -14.14
C ARG A 171 -10.75 -0.38 -12.71
N PRO A 172 -10.35 0.46 -11.75
CA PRO A 172 -10.97 0.46 -10.42
C PRO A 172 -12.46 0.82 -10.48
N GLU A 173 -12.89 1.56 -11.50
CA GLU A 173 -14.29 1.95 -11.72
C GLU A 173 -15.19 0.80 -12.21
N GLN A 174 -14.59 -0.31 -12.65
CA GLN A 174 -15.28 -1.50 -13.15
C GLN A 174 -14.99 -2.75 -12.29
N GLN A 175 -14.21 -2.60 -11.22
CA GLN A 175 -14.00 -3.68 -10.26
C GLN A 175 -15.34 -3.93 -9.55
N PRO A 176 -15.83 -5.18 -9.47
CA PRO A 176 -17.01 -5.48 -8.68
C PRO A 176 -16.84 -5.02 -7.23
N GLU A 177 -17.93 -4.69 -6.54
CA GLU A 177 -17.91 -4.24 -5.15
C GLU A 177 -18.93 -5.04 -4.32
N GLY A 178 -18.73 -5.11 -3.00
CA GLY A 178 -19.63 -5.81 -2.08
C GLY A 178 -19.54 -7.34 -2.14
N GLY A 179 -18.48 -7.88 -2.74
CA GLY A 179 -18.23 -9.31 -2.84
C GLY A 179 -17.76 -9.93 -1.53
N VAL A 180 -17.85 -11.26 -1.42
CA VAL A 180 -17.32 -12.08 -0.32
C VAL A 180 -15.90 -12.57 -0.63
N GLU A 181 -15.14 -12.96 0.39
CA GLU A 181 -13.78 -13.52 0.24
C GLU A 181 -13.65 -14.51 -0.92
N GLY A 182 -12.61 -14.32 -1.75
CA GLY A 182 -12.37 -15.10 -2.97
C GLY A 182 -13.09 -14.58 -4.22
N SER A 183 -13.91 -13.54 -4.13
CA SER A 183 -14.45 -12.83 -5.30
C SER A 183 -13.63 -11.60 -5.67
N THR A 184 -13.67 -11.19 -6.94
CA THR A 184 -12.97 -9.98 -7.44
C THR A 184 -13.42 -8.69 -6.77
N GLY A 185 -14.60 -8.69 -6.14
CA GLY A 185 -15.17 -7.53 -5.46
C GLY A 185 -15.09 -7.56 -3.95
N TRP A 186 -14.32 -8.49 -3.38
CA TRP A 186 -14.08 -8.53 -1.94
C TRP A 186 -13.02 -7.53 -1.54
N ARG A 187 -13.43 -6.58 -0.70
CA ARG A 187 -12.58 -5.48 -0.23
C ARG A 187 -12.77 -5.32 1.28
N PRO A 188 -12.22 -6.23 2.10
CA PRO A 188 -12.43 -6.24 3.55
C PRO A 188 -11.83 -5.00 4.20
N VAL A 189 -12.33 -4.66 5.38
CA VAL A 189 -11.78 -3.60 6.22
C VAL A 189 -11.02 -4.22 7.39
N TYR A 190 -9.74 -3.93 7.48
CA TYR A 190 -8.91 -4.34 8.60
C TYR A 190 -8.80 -3.22 9.63
N LEU A 191 -9.33 -3.47 10.84
CA LEU A 191 -9.34 -2.54 11.97
C LEU A 191 -8.25 -2.87 12.99
N LEU A 192 -7.76 -1.82 13.64
CA LEU A 192 -6.95 -1.85 14.85
C LEU A 192 -7.80 -1.47 16.05
N THR A 193 -7.63 -2.22 17.13
CA THR A 193 -8.25 -1.96 18.43
C THR A 193 -7.21 -2.11 19.53
N ALA A 194 -7.49 -1.54 20.71
CA ALA A 194 -6.60 -1.71 21.87
C ALA A 194 -6.51 -3.18 22.31
N GLU A 195 -7.57 -3.97 22.11
CA GLU A 195 -7.60 -5.40 22.41
C GLU A 195 -6.67 -6.21 21.50
N GLN A 196 -6.58 -5.85 20.22
CA GLN A 196 -5.64 -6.48 19.29
C GLN A 196 -4.18 -6.20 19.67
N GLY A 197 -3.91 -5.05 20.28
CA GLY A 197 -2.64 -4.73 20.94
C GLY A 197 -1.42 -4.63 20.02
N LYS A 198 -1.60 -4.31 18.73
CA LYS A 198 -0.51 -4.04 17.77
C LYS A 198 -0.91 -3.06 16.67
N GLY A 199 0.08 -2.45 16.00
CA GLY A 199 -0.13 -1.47 14.92
C GLY A 199 0.25 -0.03 15.31
N GLY A 200 1.24 0.14 16.17
CA GLY A 200 1.73 1.46 16.57
C GLY A 200 2.33 2.24 15.41
N ASP A 201 2.99 1.56 14.47
CA ASP A 201 3.56 2.11 13.24
C ASP A 201 2.50 2.82 12.38
N ILE A 202 1.47 2.09 11.97
CA ILE A 202 0.46 2.59 11.04
C ILE A 202 -0.45 3.68 11.63
N VAL A 203 -0.74 3.61 12.93
CA VAL A 203 -1.50 4.67 13.61
C VAL A 203 -0.65 5.92 13.75
N SER A 204 0.64 5.78 14.07
CA SER A 204 1.55 6.91 14.19
C SER A 204 1.73 7.65 12.85
N GLU A 205 1.79 6.94 11.74
CA GLU A 205 1.86 7.57 10.41
C GLU A 205 0.56 8.31 10.04
N ALA A 206 -0.60 7.80 10.47
CA ALA A 206 -1.86 8.53 10.34
C ALA A 206 -1.86 9.83 11.17
N VAL A 207 -1.30 9.81 12.38
CA VAL A 207 -1.11 11.02 13.22
C VAL A 207 -0.25 12.05 12.49
N ALA A 208 0.92 11.64 11.99
CA ALA A 208 1.83 12.51 11.25
C ALA A 208 1.13 13.17 10.04
N ALA A 209 0.41 12.38 9.25
CA ALA A 209 -0.35 12.85 8.09
C ALA A 209 -1.46 13.85 8.45
N MET A 210 -2.25 13.54 9.49
CA MET A 210 -3.32 14.44 9.95
C MET A 210 -2.76 15.77 10.46
N VAL A 211 -1.68 15.75 11.24
CA VAL A 211 -1.05 16.95 11.77
C VAL A 211 -0.46 17.81 10.65
N GLY A 212 0.31 17.21 9.74
CA GLY A 212 0.88 17.93 8.59
C GLY A 212 -0.19 18.58 7.71
N SER A 213 -1.27 17.86 7.43
CA SER A 213 -2.41 18.37 6.66
C SER A 213 -3.14 19.50 7.39
N ALA A 214 -3.30 19.39 8.71
CA ALA A 214 -3.89 20.45 9.51
C ALA A 214 -3.08 21.75 9.47
N LEU A 215 -1.75 21.65 9.55
CA LEU A 215 -0.88 22.82 9.45
C LEU A 215 -0.97 23.50 8.09
N LEU A 216 -1.07 22.73 7.00
CA LEU A 216 -1.31 23.27 5.65
C LEU A 216 -2.65 24.00 5.55
N LEU A 217 -3.73 23.41 6.06
CA LEU A 217 -5.06 24.02 6.03
C LEU A 217 -5.15 25.31 6.87
N ARG A 218 -4.21 25.58 7.77
CA ARG A 218 -4.13 26.85 8.49
C ARG A 218 -3.43 27.96 7.72
N ARG A 219 -2.65 27.62 6.69
CA ARG A 219 -1.91 28.61 5.91
C ARG A 219 -2.84 29.35 4.95
N PRO A 220 -2.58 30.63 4.65
CA PRO A 220 -3.34 31.39 3.66
C PRO A 220 -3.35 30.72 2.28
N GLY A 221 -4.50 30.71 1.62
CA GLY A 221 -4.66 30.11 0.29
C GLY A 221 -6.14 29.89 -0.02
N SER A 222 -6.43 29.43 -1.22
CA SER A 222 -7.83 29.23 -1.66
C SER A 222 -8.55 28.14 -0.87
N PHE A 223 -7.79 27.23 -0.24
CA PHE A 223 -8.27 26.06 0.50
C PHE A 223 -7.91 26.09 1.98
N CYS A 224 -7.58 27.27 2.51
CA CYS A 224 -7.50 27.50 3.95
C CYS A 224 -8.80 27.03 4.64
N ASN A 225 -8.69 26.21 5.68
CA ASN A 225 -9.82 25.66 6.45
C ASN A 225 -9.42 25.38 7.92
N PRO A 226 -9.46 26.42 8.80
CA PRO A 226 -9.09 26.27 10.21
C PRO A 226 -9.96 25.26 10.97
N GLN A 227 -11.25 25.18 10.67
CA GLN A 227 -12.19 24.28 11.36
C GLN A 227 -11.83 22.81 11.13
N LYS A 228 -11.50 22.45 9.88
CA LYS A 228 -11.05 21.10 9.55
C LYS A 228 -9.65 20.83 10.10
N ALA A 229 -8.78 21.84 10.12
CA ALA A 229 -7.48 21.73 10.79
C ALA A 229 -7.63 21.44 12.29
N ASP A 230 -8.57 22.08 12.99
CA ASP A 230 -8.89 21.80 14.39
C ASP A 230 -9.39 20.37 14.59
N GLU A 231 -10.26 19.89 13.70
CA GLU A 231 -10.72 18.50 13.73
C GLU A 231 -9.55 17.52 13.55
N LEU A 232 -8.72 17.71 12.53
CA LEU A 232 -7.56 16.86 12.26
C LEU A 232 -6.59 16.82 13.44
N LEU A 233 -6.27 17.97 14.04
CA LEU A 233 -5.40 18.02 15.23
C LEU A 233 -6.01 17.32 16.43
N ARG A 234 -7.33 17.41 16.63
CA ARG A 234 -8.03 16.71 17.71
C ARG A 234 -7.97 15.19 17.50
N ARG A 235 -8.29 14.71 16.28
CA ARG A 235 -8.23 13.29 15.90
C ARG A 235 -6.81 12.74 16.04
N ALA A 236 -5.81 13.50 15.58
CA ALA A 236 -4.41 13.15 15.67
C ALA A 236 -3.95 12.97 17.13
N ARG A 237 -4.36 13.84 18.06
CA ARG A 237 -4.05 13.68 19.49
C ARG A 237 -4.68 12.41 20.09
N GLN A 238 -5.93 12.13 19.75
CA GLN A 238 -6.62 10.91 20.18
C GLN A 238 -5.91 9.65 19.66
N LEU A 239 -5.53 9.65 18.37
CA LEU A 239 -4.80 8.56 17.75
C LEU A 239 -3.37 8.41 18.28
N PHE A 240 -2.70 9.50 18.66
CA PHE A 240 -1.36 9.44 19.24
C PHE A 240 -1.38 8.74 20.60
N GLU A 241 -2.34 9.08 21.46
CA GLU A 241 -2.51 8.37 22.74
C GLU A 241 -2.89 6.90 22.52
N PHE A 242 -3.71 6.61 21.51
CA PHE A 242 -4.03 5.25 21.11
C PHE A 242 -2.80 4.47 20.61
N ALA A 243 -1.95 5.08 19.77
CA ALA A 243 -0.73 4.47 19.25
C ALA A 243 0.22 4.03 20.37
N LYS A 244 0.30 4.79 21.47
CA LYS A 244 1.10 4.42 22.66
C LYS A 244 0.60 3.17 23.36
N LEU A 245 -0.67 2.77 23.16
CA LEU A 245 -1.22 1.50 23.66
C LEU A 245 -0.99 0.32 22.72
N LEU A 246 -0.48 0.55 21.50
CA LEU A 246 -0.28 -0.46 20.48
C LEU A 246 1.21 -0.76 20.30
N PRO A 247 1.80 -1.67 21.10
CA PRO A 247 3.16 -2.10 20.83
C PRO A 247 3.21 -2.88 19.50
N ASN A 248 4.34 -2.81 18.79
CA ASN A 248 4.59 -3.57 17.57
C ASN A 248 3.86 -3.09 16.30
N MET A 249 4.23 -3.74 15.20
CA MET A 249 3.89 -3.40 13.83
C MET A 249 2.55 -3.97 13.39
N TRP A 250 1.91 -3.27 12.47
CA TRP A 250 0.73 -3.76 11.78
C TRP A 250 1.05 -5.01 10.95
N SER A 251 0.11 -5.96 10.98
CA SER A 251 0.07 -7.08 10.04
C SER A 251 -1.37 -7.51 9.88
N PRO A 252 -1.81 -7.82 8.64
CA PRO A 252 -3.16 -8.33 8.41
C PRO A 252 -3.35 -9.68 9.13
N PRO A 253 -4.60 -10.15 9.30
CA PRO A 253 -4.89 -11.43 9.92
C PRO A 253 -4.18 -12.59 9.18
N ALA A 254 -3.90 -13.67 9.90
CA ALA A 254 -3.20 -14.83 9.32
C ALA A 254 -3.97 -15.37 8.10
N GLY A 255 -3.24 -15.68 7.03
CA GLY A 255 -3.81 -16.09 5.74
C GLY A 255 -3.91 -14.97 4.72
N HIS A 256 -3.82 -13.71 5.14
CA HIS A 256 -3.80 -12.55 4.25
C HIS A 256 -2.39 -12.02 4.07
N GLN A 257 -2.09 -11.56 2.85
CA GLN A 257 -0.75 -11.08 2.51
C GLN A 257 -0.49 -9.69 3.10
N ALA A 258 0.57 -9.56 3.88
CA ALA A 258 1.12 -8.26 4.26
C ALA A 258 1.80 -7.64 3.04
N MET A 259 1.28 -6.52 2.54
CA MET A 259 1.88 -5.78 1.42
C MET A 259 3.01 -4.85 1.88
N TYR A 260 2.81 -4.22 3.05
CA TYR A 260 3.77 -3.33 3.69
C TYR A 260 4.12 -3.86 5.08
N GLY A 261 5.17 -4.68 5.17
CA GLY A 261 5.70 -5.19 6.44
C GLY A 261 6.70 -4.24 7.10
N SER A 262 6.36 -3.65 8.23
CA SER A 262 7.35 -2.97 9.08
C SER A 262 8.04 -3.96 10.01
N ASN A 263 9.27 -3.65 10.42
CA ASN A 263 9.97 -4.35 11.50
C ASN A 263 10.29 -3.45 12.70
N ARG A 264 9.67 -2.25 12.75
CA ARG A 264 9.86 -1.19 13.73
C ARG A 264 8.56 -0.42 13.93
N TRP A 265 8.51 0.37 14.99
CA TRP A 265 7.37 1.24 15.28
C TRP A 265 7.73 2.42 16.18
N HIS A 266 8.90 2.41 16.85
CA HIS A 266 9.32 3.51 17.70
C HIS A 266 9.71 4.74 16.87
N ASP A 267 10.26 4.55 15.67
CA ASP A 267 10.55 5.63 14.74
C ASP A 267 9.28 6.30 14.22
N ASP A 268 8.25 5.51 13.86
CA ASP A 268 6.95 6.05 13.47
C ASP A 268 6.30 6.83 14.63
N LEU A 269 6.32 6.27 15.85
CA LEU A 269 5.81 6.96 17.05
C LEU A 269 6.58 8.25 17.33
N THR A 270 7.90 8.23 17.15
CA THR A 270 8.76 9.41 17.25
C THR A 270 8.42 10.44 16.17
N TRP A 271 8.13 10.00 14.95
CA TRP A 271 7.73 10.86 13.84
C TRP A 271 6.39 11.55 14.10
N ALA A 272 5.39 10.81 14.57
CA ALA A 272 4.12 11.34 15.03
C ALA A 272 4.30 12.40 16.13
N ALA A 273 5.13 12.11 17.13
CA ALA A 273 5.44 13.03 18.22
C ALA A 273 6.16 14.31 17.72
N ALA A 274 7.07 14.17 16.75
CA ALA A 274 7.76 15.30 16.13
C ALA A 274 6.79 16.24 15.41
N TRP A 275 5.78 15.69 14.71
CA TRP A 275 4.71 16.48 14.12
C TRP A 275 3.85 17.19 15.16
N LEU A 276 3.48 16.52 16.25
CA LEU A 276 2.74 17.16 17.35
C LEU A 276 3.55 18.27 18.03
N CYS A 277 4.86 18.07 18.21
CA CYS A 277 5.79 19.11 18.65
C CYS A 277 5.76 20.31 17.69
N ARG A 278 5.87 20.06 16.38
CA ARG A 278 5.76 21.11 15.37
C ARG A 278 4.45 21.88 15.47
N ALA A 279 3.33 21.17 15.57
CA ALA A 279 2.02 21.80 15.70
C ALA A 279 1.90 22.64 16.98
N ALA A 280 2.44 22.17 18.11
CA ALA A 280 2.46 22.94 19.36
C ALA A 280 3.25 24.24 19.20
N VAL A 281 4.42 24.20 18.56
CA VAL A 281 5.24 25.38 18.28
C VAL A 281 4.55 26.35 17.33
N GLU A 282 3.99 25.87 16.21
CA GLU A 282 3.38 26.74 15.19
C GLU A 282 2.02 27.31 15.60
N THR A 283 1.23 26.59 16.40
CA THR A 283 -0.12 27.03 16.82
C THR A 283 -0.13 27.79 18.15
N GLY A 284 0.95 27.74 18.93
CA GLY A 284 1.03 28.37 20.25
C GLY A 284 0.19 27.69 21.33
N VAL A 285 -0.38 26.50 21.06
CA VAL A 285 -1.07 25.67 22.06
C VAL A 285 -0.02 25.04 22.98
N GLY A 286 0.03 25.48 24.24
CA GLY A 286 1.03 25.05 25.23
C GLY A 286 2.12 26.09 25.56
N GLY A 287 1.96 27.33 25.07
CA GLY A 287 2.91 28.44 25.21
C GLY A 287 2.97 29.17 23.88
N GLY A 288 2.66 30.46 23.86
CA GLY A 288 2.27 31.21 22.66
C GLY A 288 3.21 31.09 21.45
N ALA A 289 2.68 31.45 20.27
CA ALA A 289 3.46 31.58 19.03
C ALA A 289 4.75 32.37 19.31
N GLY A 290 5.91 31.75 19.03
CA GLY A 290 7.21 32.33 19.34
C GLY A 290 7.83 31.95 20.70
N THR A 291 7.22 31.05 21.48
CA THR A 291 7.88 30.42 22.65
C THR A 291 8.33 28.99 22.34
N THR A 292 9.52 28.67 22.85
CA THR A 292 10.46 27.63 22.44
C THR A 292 9.95 26.18 22.56
N ALA A 293 10.74 25.26 21.98
CA ALA A 293 10.98 23.83 22.24
C ALA A 293 10.65 23.20 23.62
N GLY A 294 10.20 23.98 24.62
CA GLY A 294 9.81 23.56 25.95
C GLY A 294 8.32 23.21 26.11
N THR A 295 7.57 23.02 25.03
CA THR A 295 6.21 22.48 25.11
C THR A 295 6.24 21.02 25.58
N ALA A 296 5.18 20.55 26.24
CA ALA A 296 5.06 19.15 26.66
C ALA A 296 5.20 18.18 25.47
N ALA A 297 4.62 18.52 24.32
CA ALA A 297 4.73 17.74 23.09
C ALA A 297 6.18 17.62 22.59
N CYS A 298 6.96 18.71 22.62
CA CYS A 298 8.37 18.66 22.24
C CYS A 298 9.24 17.91 23.24
N ALA A 299 8.93 17.96 24.54
CA ALA A 299 9.60 17.16 25.54
C ALA A 299 9.31 15.65 25.37
N GLU A 300 8.06 15.27 25.12
CA GLU A 300 7.66 13.89 24.84
C GLU A 300 8.34 13.38 23.55
N ALA A 301 8.32 14.18 22.48
CA ALA A 301 8.98 13.82 21.23
C ALA A 301 10.50 13.66 21.38
N ALA A 302 11.15 14.51 22.18
CA ALA A 302 12.57 14.36 22.48
C ALA A 302 12.86 13.07 23.28
N SER A 303 11.99 12.70 24.22
CA SER A 303 12.11 11.46 24.99
C SER A 303 11.92 10.21 24.11
N LEU A 304 10.91 10.21 23.24
CA LEU A 304 10.64 9.12 22.31
C LEU A 304 11.80 8.95 21.32
N TRP A 305 12.32 10.06 20.79
CA TRP A 305 13.50 10.02 19.93
C TRP A 305 14.71 9.44 20.65
N ALA A 306 14.96 9.81 21.90
CA ALA A 306 16.08 9.27 22.67
C ALA A 306 15.93 7.74 22.86
N ALA A 307 14.71 7.27 23.16
CA ALA A 307 14.44 5.84 23.28
C ALA A 307 14.64 5.08 21.95
N ALA A 308 14.17 5.65 20.83
CA ALA A 308 14.39 5.09 19.49
C ALA A 308 15.89 5.10 19.11
N ALA A 309 16.59 6.19 19.36
CA ALA A 309 18.01 6.35 19.08
C ALA A 309 18.92 5.45 19.93
N ASP A 310 18.53 5.12 21.16
CA ASP A 310 19.28 4.21 22.03
C ASP A 310 19.01 2.72 21.69
N SER A 311 18.17 2.45 20.67
CA SER A 311 17.92 1.14 20.08
C SER A 311 18.69 0.92 18.76
N ASP A 312 18.46 -0.21 18.06
CA ASP A 312 19.05 -0.50 16.74
C ASP A 312 18.58 0.43 15.60
N GLU A 313 17.64 1.34 15.87
CA GLU A 313 17.07 2.26 14.87
C GLU A 313 18.05 3.38 14.46
N TYR A 314 18.96 3.81 15.34
CA TYR A 314 19.93 4.90 15.06
C TYR A 314 20.88 4.60 13.89
N TYR A 315 21.24 3.33 13.68
CA TYR A 315 22.19 2.94 12.65
C TYR A 315 21.54 2.67 11.30
N ARG A 316 20.23 2.88 11.17
CA ARG A 316 19.51 2.70 9.92
C ARG A 316 19.57 3.99 9.11
N ASP A 317 20.09 3.84 7.90
CA ASP A 317 20.51 4.95 7.06
C ASP A 317 19.49 5.28 5.95
N ALA A 318 18.45 4.49 5.73
CA ALA A 318 17.45 4.77 4.70
C ALA A 318 16.26 5.59 5.24
N ILE A 319 15.61 6.30 4.31
CA ILE A 319 14.30 6.94 4.53
C ILE A 319 13.31 6.24 3.61
N VAL A 320 12.42 5.44 4.19
CA VAL A 320 11.38 4.67 3.51
C VAL A 320 10.16 4.58 4.42
N TRP A 321 9.05 4.01 3.93
CA TRP A 321 7.81 3.85 4.69
C TRP A 321 7.92 3.03 5.99
N ALA A 322 9.03 2.32 6.20
CA ALA A 322 9.34 1.54 7.41
C ALA A 322 10.56 2.08 8.18
N ALA A 323 11.04 3.29 7.84
CA ALA A 323 12.17 3.94 8.49
C ALA A 323 12.09 5.46 8.33
N VAL A 324 11.53 6.16 9.32
CA VAL A 324 11.30 7.63 9.28
C VAL A 324 12.09 8.42 10.33
N LEU A 325 12.86 7.75 11.19
CA LEU A 325 13.65 8.40 12.24
C LEU A 325 14.57 9.55 11.75
N PRO A 326 15.23 9.47 10.57
CA PRO A 326 16.02 10.59 10.08
C PRO A 326 15.20 11.85 9.78
N LEU A 327 13.95 11.70 9.31
CA LEU A 327 13.03 12.82 9.10
C LEU A 327 12.55 13.38 10.44
N ALA A 328 12.28 12.53 11.43
CA ALA A 328 11.95 12.97 12.78
C ALA A 328 13.10 13.77 13.42
N SER A 329 14.36 13.35 13.25
CA SER A 329 15.51 14.13 13.68
C SER A 329 15.57 15.52 13.04
N LEU A 330 15.32 15.62 11.73
CA LEU A 330 15.28 16.91 11.05
C LEU A 330 14.20 17.81 11.64
N LEU A 331 12.99 17.29 11.80
CA LEU A 331 11.87 18.07 12.28
C LEU A 331 12.05 18.51 13.74
N LEU A 332 12.54 17.62 14.62
CA LEU A 332 12.81 17.93 16.02
C LEU A 332 13.96 18.92 16.18
N ARG A 333 15.02 18.77 15.38
CA ARG A 333 16.11 19.77 15.30
C ARG A 333 15.54 21.13 14.96
N ASP A 334 14.71 21.19 13.93
CA ASP A 334 14.17 22.43 13.40
C ASP A 334 13.22 23.12 14.40
N MET A 335 12.52 22.34 15.22
CA MET A 335 11.71 22.83 16.35
C MET A 335 12.53 23.18 17.60
N GLY A 336 13.82 22.86 17.64
CA GLY A 336 14.69 23.02 18.80
C GLY A 336 14.38 22.06 19.95
N ALA A 337 13.61 20.99 19.71
CA ALA A 337 13.00 20.13 20.74
C ALA A 337 14.03 19.58 21.75
N GLY A 338 13.69 19.61 23.04
CA GLY A 338 14.59 19.11 24.10
C GLY A 338 15.83 19.99 24.37
N GLY A 339 15.94 21.16 23.73
CA GLY A 339 17.02 22.13 23.96
C GLY A 339 18.33 21.79 23.23
N PRO A 340 19.37 22.64 23.39
CA PRO A 340 20.57 22.61 22.55
C PRO A 340 21.32 21.28 22.52
N ALA A 341 21.34 20.54 23.65
CA ALA A 341 22.00 19.24 23.73
C ALA A 341 21.31 18.18 22.85
N MET A 342 19.97 18.12 22.89
CA MET A 342 19.18 17.22 22.05
C MET A 342 19.24 17.62 20.57
N VAL A 343 19.17 18.92 20.28
CA VAL A 343 19.39 19.47 18.93
C VAL A 343 20.73 19.01 18.36
N GLY A 344 21.79 19.03 19.18
CA GLY A 344 23.10 18.49 18.83
C GLY A 344 23.07 16.99 18.49
N ARG A 345 22.32 16.18 19.24
CA ARG A 345 22.15 14.73 18.95
C ARG A 345 21.39 14.50 17.63
N TYR A 346 20.34 15.27 17.37
CA TYR A 346 19.61 15.17 16.10
C TYR A 346 20.51 15.49 14.90
N GLU A 347 21.31 16.56 15.00
CA GLU A 347 22.29 16.92 13.96
C GLU A 347 23.37 15.87 13.75
N GLN A 348 23.83 15.21 14.82
CA GLN A 348 24.76 14.09 14.73
C GLN A 348 24.15 12.91 13.97
N HIS A 349 22.89 12.55 14.27
CA HIS A 349 22.18 11.48 13.58
C HIS A 349 21.98 11.78 12.09
N ILE A 350 21.49 12.98 11.75
CA ILE A 350 21.33 13.41 10.34
C ILE A 350 22.67 13.38 9.60
N THR A 351 23.74 13.84 10.25
CA THR A 351 25.08 13.83 9.67
C THR A 351 25.59 12.41 9.46
N TYR A 352 25.34 11.49 10.40
CA TYR A 352 25.66 10.07 10.26
C TYR A 352 24.98 9.46 9.03
N VAL A 353 23.67 9.66 8.89
CA VAL A 353 22.87 9.17 7.76
C VAL A 353 23.42 9.75 6.45
N LEU A 354 23.51 11.07 6.33
CA LEU A 354 23.92 11.71 5.08
C LEU A 354 25.36 11.41 4.68
N ASN A 355 26.29 11.25 5.62
CA ASN A 355 27.67 10.89 5.30
C ASN A 355 27.76 9.53 4.61
N ARG A 356 26.89 8.58 4.98
CA ARG A 356 26.85 7.25 4.38
C ARG A 356 26.30 7.27 2.95
N TRP A 357 25.31 8.11 2.69
CA TRP A 357 24.72 8.26 1.36
C TRP A 357 25.56 9.10 0.41
N ILE A 358 26.12 10.21 0.87
CA ILE A 358 26.89 11.14 0.05
C ILE A 358 28.28 10.58 -0.30
N SER A 359 28.81 9.66 0.51
CA SER A 359 30.11 9.04 0.27
C SER A 359 30.10 8.18 -0.99
N THR A 360 30.76 8.65 -2.05
CA THR A 360 30.88 7.94 -3.35
C THR A 360 31.95 6.83 -3.35
N THR A 361 32.54 6.51 -2.21
CA THR A 361 33.66 5.56 -2.10
C THR A 361 33.25 4.12 -2.41
N ALA A 362 32.01 3.74 -2.10
CA ALA A 362 31.47 2.42 -2.41
C ALA A 362 30.86 2.43 -3.82
N GLN A 363 31.48 1.69 -4.75
CA GLN A 363 30.96 1.49 -6.10
C GLN A 363 30.19 0.16 -6.16
N CYS A 364 29.08 0.15 -6.89
CA CYS A 364 28.31 -1.07 -7.09
C CYS A 364 29.08 -2.04 -8.00
N ASN A 365 28.96 -3.35 -7.74
CA ASN A 365 29.64 -4.38 -8.53
C ASN A 365 28.68 -5.34 -9.25
N GLY A 366 27.38 -5.01 -9.28
CA GLY A 366 26.30 -5.85 -9.83
C GLY A 366 25.78 -6.93 -8.86
N THR A 367 26.49 -7.15 -7.75
CA THR A 367 26.14 -8.11 -6.69
C THR A 367 26.33 -7.50 -5.28
N SER A 368 26.38 -6.17 -5.18
CA SER A 368 26.53 -5.47 -3.92
C SER A 368 25.39 -5.87 -2.97
N PRO A 369 25.66 -6.02 -1.66
CA PRO A 369 24.62 -6.33 -0.70
C PRO A 369 23.49 -5.31 -0.73
N GLU A 370 22.24 -5.78 -0.62
CA GLU A 370 21.11 -4.89 -0.35
C GLU A 370 21.23 -4.24 1.03
N PHE A 371 20.56 -3.11 1.20
CA PHE A 371 20.55 -2.29 2.42
C PHE A 371 21.91 -1.70 2.78
N GLN A 372 22.78 -1.55 1.77
CA GLN A 372 24.06 -0.87 1.86
C GLN A 372 24.24 0.03 0.65
N VAL A 373 24.44 1.33 0.88
CA VAL A 373 24.61 2.30 -0.22
C VAL A 373 25.86 1.97 -1.03
N CYS A 374 25.69 1.84 -2.33
CA CYS A 374 26.76 1.86 -3.34
C CYS A 374 26.37 2.78 -4.50
N TYR A 375 27.34 3.17 -5.33
CA TYR A 375 27.08 3.99 -6.50
C TYR A 375 27.10 3.17 -7.78
N THR A 376 26.03 3.25 -8.56
CA THR A 376 26.01 2.67 -9.91
C THR A 376 27.06 3.36 -10.80
N PRO A 377 27.52 2.73 -11.88
CA PRO A 377 28.40 3.37 -12.85
C PRO A 377 27.93 4.74 -13.35
N GLY A 378 26.61 4.94 -13.47
CA GLY A 378 25.97 6.19 -13.87
C GLY A 378 25.79 7.22 -12.75
N GLY A 379 26.08 6.86 -11.49
CA GLY A 379 26.12 7.79 -10.36
C GLY A 379 24.89 7.84 -9.46
N LEU A 380 23.96 6.88 -9.59
CA LEU A 380 22.85 6.73 -8.65
C LEU A 380 23.35 6.13 -7.33
N ALA A 381 22.97 6.74 -6.20
CA ALA A 381 23.11 6.14 -4.87
C ALA A 381 22.08 5.03 -4.71
N TRP A 382 22.52 3.79 -4.87
CA TRP A 382 21.70 2.58 -4.89
C TRP A 382 21.72 1.89 -3.52
N TYR A 383 20.55 1.51 -3.01
CA TYR A 383 20.38 0.90 -1.67
C TYR A 383 19.73 -0.49 -1.71
N THR A 384 18.69 -0.66 -2.53
CA THR A 384 17.95 -1.91 -2.74
C THR A 384 17.40 -1.93 -4.16
N GLY A 385 17.07 -3.12 -4.67
CA GLY A 385 16.43 -3.28 -5.98
C GLY A 385 14.98 -2.82 -5.99
N LEU A 386 14.29 -2.88 -4.84
CA LEU A 386 12.90 -2.47 -4.70
C LEU A 386 12.81 -0.96 -4.44
N GLY A 387 12.54 -0.18 -5.49
CA GLY A 387 12.42 1.28 -5.38
C GLY A 387 13.77 1.97 -5.15
N SER A 388 14.78 1.65 -5.97
CA SER A 388 16.09 2.31 -5.93
C SER A 388 15.98 3.83 -6.15
N ALA A 389 15.12 4.26 -7.07
CA ALA A 389 14.84 5.66 -7.34
C ALA A 389 14.17 6.37 -6.14
N ARG A 390 13.18 5.72 -5.51
CA ARG A 390 12.52 6.19 -4.28
C ARG A 390 13.53 6.45 -3.17
N CYS A 391 14.43 5.51 -2.94
CA CYS A 391 15.44 5.61 -1.89
C CYS A 391 16.35 6.84 -2.10
N ALA A 392 16.87 7.02 -3.31
CA ALA A 392 17.70 8.19 -3.64
C ALA A 392 16.93 9.51 -3.52
N ALA A 393 15.67 9.55 -3.98
CA ALA A 393 14.82 10.72 -3.92
C ALA A 393 14.46 11.13 -2.47
N ASN A 394 14.15 10.17 -1.60
CA ASN A 394 13.85 10.40 -0.20
C ASN A 394 15.04 11.02 0.55
N VAL A 395 16.25 10.50 0.31
CA VAL A 395 17.44 11.06 0.94
C VAL A 395 17.84 12.39 0.29
N ALA A 396 17.57 12.61 -1.00
CA ALA A 396 17.76 13.91 -1.65
C ALA A 396 16.90 15.01 -1.00
N MET A 397 15.64 14.70 -0.68
CA MET A 397 14.77 15.60 0.10
C MET A 397 15.39 15.93 1.46
N ALA A 398 15.81 14.92 2.23
CA ALA A 398 16.44 15.12 3.54
C ALA A 398 17.76 15.91 3.45
N ALA A 399 18.57 15.68 2.43
CA ALA A 399 19.80 16.44 2.18
C ALA A 399 19.50 17.93 1.92
N LEU A 400 18.46 18.23 1.13
CA LEU A 400 18.02 19.61 0.88
C LEU A 400 17.48 20.27 2.16
N MET A 401 16.62 19.59 2.93
CA MET A 401 16.10 20.09 4.22
C MET A 401 17.24 20.37 5.21
N SER A 402 18.16 19.43 5.35
CA SER A 402 19.30 19.56 6.25
C SER A 402 20.31 20.63 5.82
N SER A 403 20.23 21.11 4.57
CA SER A 403 21.07 22.19 4.05
C SER A 403 20.53 23.58 4.38
N ARG A 404 19.30 23.70 4.87
CA ARG A 404 18.71 25.00 5.25
C ARG A 404 19.39 25.52 6.52
N SER A 405 20.04 26.68 6.43
CA SER A 405 20.67 27.31 7.60
C SER A 405 20.98 28.79 7.35
N ASN A 406 20.54 29.65 8.25
CA ASN A 406 20.87 31.08 8.26
C ASN A 406 22.25 31.38 8.89
N VAL A 407 23.00 30.35 9.31
CA VAL A 407 24.33 30.51 9.89
C VAL A 407 25.36 30.68 8.78
N SER A 408 26.01 31.85 8.75
CA SER A 408 27.09 32.14 7.82
C SER A 408 28.45 31.73 8.38
N SER A 409 28.90 30.52 8.06
CA SER A 409 30.28 30.07 8.33
C SER A 409 30.81 29.22 7.16
N ALA A 410 32.13 29.21 6.96
CA ALA A 410 32.75 28.45 5.86
C ALA A 410 32.45 26.93 5.95
N GLU A 411 32.37 26.39 7.17
CA GLU A 411 32.02 24.98 7.40
C GLU A 411 30.55 24.70 7.04
N VAL A 412 29.63 25.56 7.46
CA VAL A 412 28.21 25.43 7.12
C VAL A 412 28.02 25.55 5.62
N SER A 413 28.59 26.57 4.97
CA SER A 413 28.47 26.76 3.52
C SER A 413 29.01 25.57 2.73
N LYS A 414 30.14 24.97 3.15
CA LYS A 414 30.68 23.76 2.51
C LYS A 414 29.74 22.56 2.67
N ARG A 415 29.17 22.37 3.85
CA ARG A 415 28.20 21.30 4.12
C ARG A 415 26.90 21.51 3.33
N GLN A 416 26.42 22.74 3.22
CA GLN A 416 25.26 23.11 2.39
C GLN A 416 25.50 22.76 0.93
N GLN A 417 26.64 23.21 0.39
CA GLN A 417 27.05 22.92 -0.99
C GLN A 417 27.13 21.42 -1.25
N GLN A 418 27.79 20.65 -0.37
CA GLN A 418 27.90 19.20 -0.51
C GLN A 418 26.52 18.51 -0.57
N ARG A 419 25.63 18.84 0.36
CA ARG A 419 24.28 18.24 0.45
C ARG A 419 23.39 18.62 -0.74
N ARG A 420 23.37 19.91 -1.11
CA ARG A 420 22.58 20.43 -2.24
C ARG A 420 23.07 19.86 -3.57
N CYS A 421 24.38 19.83 -3.80
CA CYS A 421 24.98 19.27 -5.01
C CYS A 421 24.75 17.78 -5.13
N TRP A 422 24.83 17.05 -4.02
CA TRP A 422 24.51 15.62 -4.03
C TRP A 422 23.04 15.38 -4.40
N ALA A 423 22.10 16.08 -3.74
CA ALA A 423 20.68 15.98 -4.02
C ALA A 423 20.34 16.34 -5.48
N TRP A 424 20.94 17.42 -5.99
CA TRP A 424 20.80 17.82 -7.39
C TRP A 424 21.29 16.74 -8.35
N ARG A 425 22.46 16.12 -8.12
CA ARG A 425 22.95 15.03 -8.97
C ARG A 425 22.05 13.80 -8.94
N GLN A 426 21.48 13.46 -7.78
CA GLN A 426 20.52 12.35 -7.71
C GLN A 426 19.24 12.69 -8.48
N ALA A 427 18.71 13.91 -8.35
CA ALA A 427 17.57 14.36 -9.14
C ALA A 427 17.89 14.38 -10.65
N ASP A 428 19.02 14.95 -11.05
CA ASP A 428 19.50 15.00 -12.44
C ASP A 428 19.57 13.59 -13.03
N TYR A 429 20.17 12.62 -12.31
CA TYR A 429 20.17 11.21 -12.70
C TYR A 429 18.75 10.68 -12.94
N LEU A 430 17.83 10.89 -11.99
CA LEU A 430 16.45 10.40 -12.08
C LEU A 430 15.66 11.05 -13.22
N LEU A 431 16.06 12.25 -13.63
CA LEU A 431 15.41 13.05 -14.66
C LEU A 431 16.02 12.87 -16.05
N GLY A 432 17.05 12.02 -16.19
CA GLY A 432 17.65 11.66 -17.48
C GLY A 432 19.12 12.05 -17.64
N GLY A 433 19.73 12.70 -16.65
CA GLY A 433 21.16 13.02 -16.55
C GLY A 433 22.07 11.80 -16.33
N ASN A 434 21.72 10.66 -16.93
CA ASN A 434 22.48 9.43 -16.89
C ASN A 434 22.94 9.02 -18.30
N SER A 435 23.89 8.09 -18.38
CA SER A 435 24.50 7.62 -19.63
C SER A 435 23.49 7.03 -20.62
N HIS A 436 22.33 6.57 -20.14
CA HIS A 436 21.26 6.01 -20.96
C HIS A 436 20.24 7.05 -21.44
N ARG A 437 20.33 8.32 -21.01
CA ARG A 437 19.32 9.36 -21.27
C ARG A 437 17.91 8.91 -20.88
N GLN A 438 17.81 8.10 -19.83
CA GLN A 438 16.55 7.53 -19.34
C GLN A 438 16.05 8.35 -18.16
N SER A 439 14.93 9.07 -18.30
CA SER A 439 14.20 9.54 -17.14
C SER A 439 13.50 8.38 -16.45
N PHE A 440 13.34 8.43 -15.14
CA PHE A 440 12.54 7.47 -14.37
C PHE A 440 11.17 8.06 -13.96
N VAL A 441 10.79 9.20 -14.54
CA VAL A 441 9.51 9.87 -14.28
C VAL A 441 8.61 9.74 -15.51
N VAL A 442 7.45 9.10 -15.33
CA VAL A 442 6.48 8.88 -16.42
C VAL A 442 6.02 10.22 -17.01
N GLY A 443 6.12 10.34 -18.34
CA GLY A 443 5.73 11.53 -19.08
C GLY A 443 6.73 12.70 -18.99
N TYR A 444 7.93 12.48 -18.44
CA TYR A 444 9.01 13.46 -18.45
C TYR A 444 10.19 13.00 -19.31
N ALA A 445 10.40 13.65 -20.45
CA ALA A 445 11.58 13.48 -21.29
C ALA A 445 12.16 14.87 -21.57
N PRO A 446 13.28 15.27 -20.95
CA PRO A 446 13.76 16.65 -21.01
C PRO A 446 14.18 17.10 -22.42
N THR A 447 14.54 16.16 -23.30
CA THR A 447 14.77 16.43 -24.73
C THR A 447 14.24 15.28 -25.59
N ALA A 448 14.17 15.49 -26.90
CA ALA A 448 13.75 14.45 -27.86
C ALA A 448 14.66 13.21 -27.91
N TYR A 449 15.84 13.26 -27.28
CA TYR A 449 16.78 12.13 -27.20
C TYR A 449 16.69 11.37 -25.88
N HIS A 450 15.82 11.81 -24.97
CA HIS A 450 15.56 11.12 -23.71
C HIS A 450 14.35 10.21 -23.83
N SER A 451 14.39 9.12 -23.09
CA SER A 451 13.25 8.22 -22.90
C SER A 451 12.62 8.46 -21.54
N SER A 452 11.31 8.28 -21.45
CA SER A 452 10.57 8.22 -20.18
C SER A 452 9.88 6.86 -20.08
N PRO A 453 9.58 6.34 -18.88
CA PRO A 453 8.84 5.10 -18.74
C PRO A 453 7.46 5.24 -19.36
N THR A 454 7.03 4.23 -20.10
CA THR A 454 5.73 4.19 -20.78
C THR A 454 4.89 2.99 -20.37
N ARG A 455 5.48 2.01 -19.67
CA ARG A 455 4.82 0.78 -19.23
C ARG A 455 4.95 0.58 -17.71
N PRO A 456 4.58 1.57 -16.88
CA PRO A 456 4.54 1.37 -15.43
C PRO A 456 3.55 0.24 -15.08
N VAL A 457 3.88 -0.55 -14.06
CA VAL A 457 3.01 -1.61 -13.52
C VAL A 457 1.87 -0.92 -12.77
N HIS A 458 0.80 -0.57 -13.50
CA HIS A 458 -0.32 0.18 -12.94
C HIS A 458 -1.63 -0.15 -13.66
N LYS A 459 -2.55 -0.79 -12.94
CA LYS A 459 -3.80 -1.39 -13.47
C LYS A 459 -4.62 -0.36 -14.24
N SER A 460 -5.00 0.73 -13.59
CA SER A 460 -5.92 1.71 -14.17
C SER A 460 -5.34 2.41 -15.41
N SER A 461 -4.04 2.75 -15.40
CA SER A 461 -3.41 3.43 -16.55
C SER A 461 -3.12 2.50 -17.73
N SER A 462 -3.02 1.18 -17.47
CA SER A 462 -2.90 0.16 -18.52
C SER A 462 -4.21 -0.09 -19.29
N CYS A 463 -5.33 0.42 -18.78
CA CYS A 463 -6.63 0.35 -19.46
C CYS A 463 -6.83 1.50 -20.45
N ASP A 464 -7.63 1.30 -21.49
CA ASP A 464 -8.01 2.37 -22.42
C ASP A 464 -8.87 3.44 -21.72
N SER A 465 -8.73 4.70 -22.15
CA SER A 465 -9.60 5.81 -21.72
C SER A 465 -11.07 5.62 -22.14
N ASP A 466 -11.34 4.86 -23.20
CA ASP A 466 -12.69 4.45 -23.57
C ASP A 466 -13.15 3.28 -22.68
N TYR A 467 -14.12 3.55 -21.83
CA TYR A 467 -14.71 2.58 -20.90
C TYR A 467 -15.45 1.43 -21.59
N GLN A 468 -15.76 1.55 -22.88
CA GLN A 468 -16.33 0.46 -23.69
C GLN A 468 -15.29 -0.59 -24.07
N VAL A 469 -14.00 -0.25 -24.06
CA VAL A 469 -12.92 -1.19 -24.31
C VAL A 469 -12.71 -2.03 -23.05
N VAL A 470 -12.86 -3.35 -23.18
CA VAL A 470 -12.62 -4.31 -22.09
C VAL A 470 -11.19 -4.16 -21.57
N CYS A 471 -11.05 -4.04 -20.25
CA CYS A 471 -9.75 -4.04 -19.58
C CYS A 471 -9.72 -5.19 -18.57
N ASP A 472 -8.89 -6.20 -18.87
CA ASP A 472 -8.69 -7.39 -18.07
C ASP A 472 -7.18 -7.73 -18.00
N TRP A 473 -6.84 -8.96 -17.63
CA TRP A 473 -5.45 -9.46 -17.61
C TRP A 473 -4.67 -9.31 -18.92
N TYR A 474 -5.35 -9.17 -20.06
CA TYR A 474 -4.68 -8.83 -21.31
C TYR A 474 -3.95 -7.49 -21.20
N ALA A 475 -4.51 -6.50 -20.49
CA ALA A 475 -3.88 -5.20 -20.31
C ALA A 475 -2.53 -5.27 -19.58
N LEU A 476 -2.31 -6.25 -18.69
CA LEU A 476 -0.99 -6.48 -18.08
C LEU A 476 0.07 -6.87 -19.14
N SER A 477 -0.29 -7.74 -20.08
CA SER A 477 0.62 -8.29 -21.09
C SER A 477 0.58 -7.59 -22.44
N ALA A 478 -0.33 -6.62 -22.61
CA ALA A 478 -0.55 -5.92 -23.87
C ALA A 478 0.74 -5.24 -24.37
N PRO A 479 1.08 -5.40 -25.67
CA PRO A 479 2.25 -4.76 -26.24
C PRO A 479 2.04 -3.24 -26.31
N GLY A 480 3.14 -2.48 -26.25
CA GLY A 480 3.07 -1.02 -26.35
C GLY A 480 2.93 -0.32 -25.00
N PRO A 481 2.86 1.02 -25.00
CA PRO A 481 2.76 1.83 -23.77
C PRO A 481 1.41 1.58 -23.06
N ASN A 482 1.30 2.00 -21.80
CA ASN A 482 0.01 2.15 -21.13
C ASN A 482 -0.85 3.14 -21.95
N PRO A 483 -2.13 2.84 -22.25
CA PRO A 483 -3.00 3.74 -23.02
C PRO A 483 -3.16 5.11 -22.37
N ASN A 484 -3.16 5.17 -21.04
CA ASN A 484 -3.17 6.41 -20.28
C ASN A 484 -1.77 6.71 -19.73
N VAL A 485 -1.28 7.92 -19.99
CA VAL A 485 0.00 8.37 -19.43
C VAL A 485 -0.18 8.70 -17.94
N LEU A 486 0.52 7.96 -17.08
CA LEU A 486 0.51 8.15 -15.63
C LEU A 486 1.49 9.27 -15.22
N TYR A 487 1.20 10.50 -15.66
CA TYR A 487 2.08 11.64 -15.49
C TYR A 487 2.64 11.80 -14.09
N GLY A 488 3.97 11.93 -14.00
CA GLY A 488 4.68 12.26 -12.77
C GLY A 488 5.04 11.07 -11.90
N ALA A 489 4.55 9.86 -12.18
CA ALA A 489 4.91 8.69 -11.41
C ALA A 489 6.40 8.38 -11.52
N LEU A 490 7.07 8.24 -10.36
CA LEU A 490 8.46 7.78 -10.27
C LEU A 490 8.45 6.25 -10.26
N VAL A 491 9.06 5.63 -11.27
CA VAL A 491 9.18 4.17 -11.32
C VAL A 491 10.26 3.67 -10.34
N GLY A 492 10.23 2.38 -10.01
CA GLY A 492 11.18 1.75 -9.08
C GLY A 492 12.65 2.06 -9.36
N GLY A 493 13.05 2.14 -10.64
CA GLY A 493 14.38 2.59 -11.04
C GLY A 493 15.28 1.48 -11.57
N PRO A 494 16.57 1.77 -11.82
CA PRO A 494 17.49 0.81 -12.40
C PRO A 494 18.07 -0.15 -11.37
N ASP A 495 18.70 -1.22 -11.87
CA ASP A 495 19.56 -2.09 -11.06
C ASP A 495 20.94 -1.46 -10.77
N GLN A 496 21.79 -2.21 -10.07
CA GLN A 496 23.14 -1.80 -9.65
C GLN A 496 24.10 -1.45 -10.79
N THR A 497 23.75 -1.78 -12.02
CA THR A 497 24.57 -1.56 -13.23
C THR A 497 23.96 -0.53 -14.18
N ASP A 498 23.02 0.28 -13.67
CA ASP A 498 22.19 1.21 -14.46
C ASP A 498 21.24 0.52 -15.46
N GLY A 499 21.05 -0.80 -15.32
CA GLY A 499 20.18 -1.58 -16.19
C GLY A 499 18.71 -1.28 -15.89
N TYR A 500 17.98 -0.83 -16.91
CA TYR A 500 16.54 -0.58 -16.84
C TYR A 500 15.84 -1.06 -18.10
N GLN A 501 14.70 -1.73 -17.92
CA GLN A 501 13.83 -2.18 -19.01
C GLN A 501 12.41 -1.69 -18.73
N ASP A 502 11.83 -0.94 -19.66
CA ASP A 502 10.43 -0.47 -19.57
C ASP A 502 9.46 -1.63 -19.88
N SER A 503 9.00 -2.30 -18.82
CA SER A 503 8.15 -3.49 -18.91
C SER A 503 7.10 -3.54 -17.80
N ARG A 504 5.84 -3.69 -18.19
CA ARG A 504 4.70 -3.82 -17.26
C ARG A 504 4.73 -5.11 -16.43
N SER A 505 5.54 -6.09 -16.83
CA SER A 505 5.74 -7.34 -16.07
C SER A 505 6.87 -7.25 -15.04
N ASP A 506 7.68 -6.19 -15.08
CA ASP A 506 8.79 -5.98 -14.16
C ASP A 506 8.37 -5.03 -13.04
N PHE A 507 7.76 -5.61 -12.00
CA PHE A 507 7.34 -4.87 -10.81
C PHE A 507 8.52 -4.35 -9.98
N VAL A 508 9.76 -4.80 -10.21
CA VAL A 508 10.91 -4.27 -9.47
C VAL A 508 11.29 -2.89 -10.02
N LYS A 509 11.40 -2.79 -11.35
CA LYS A 509 11.89 -1.57 -11.99
C LYS A 509 10.78 -0.61 -12.42
N ASN A 510 9.56 -1.11 -12.67
CA ASN A 510 8.44 -0.34 -13.21
C ASN A 510 7.25 -0.19 -12.25
N GLU A 511 7.35 -0.67 -11.01
CA GLU A 511 6.39 -0.31 -9.97
C GLU A 511 6.39 1.21 -9.73
N VAL A 512 5.22 1.73 -9.38
CA VAL A 512 4.97 3.12 -9.03
C VAL A 512 4.10 3.13 -7.78
N ALA A 513 4.46 3.89 -6.76
CA ALA A 513 3.74 3.89 -5.49
C ALA A 513 3.68 5.29 -4.86
N LEU A 514 2.72 5.49 -3.95
CA LEU A 514 2.56 6.72 -3.19
C LEU A 514 3.88 7.18 -2.56
N ASP A 515 4.57 6.24 -1.89
CA ASP A 515 5.81 6.52 -1.16
C ASP A 515 7.02 6.72 -2.09
N TYR A 516 6.96 6.24 -3.34
CA TYR A 516 8.02 6.47 -4.34
C TYR A 516 8.09 7.94 -4.73
N ASN A 517 6.94 8.59 -4.85
CA ASN A 517 6.84 9.99 -5.26
C ASN A 517 7.04 10.98 -4.10
N ALA A 518 6.94 10.55 -2.84
CA ALA A 518 6.87 11.47 -1.69
C ALA A 518 8.16 12.29 -1.55
N GLY A 519 9.30 11.62 -1.42
CA GLY A 519 10.60 12.29 -1.34
C GLY A 519 10.98 13.00 -2.63
N PHE A 520 10.63 12.43 -3.78
CA PHE A 520 10.85 13.08 -5.08
C PHE A 520 10.15 14.44 -5.16
N THR A 521 8.89 14.51 -4.75
CA THR A 521 8.10 15.77 -4.72
C THR A 521 8.76 16.81 -3.82
N GLY A 522 9.16 16.42 -2.61
CA GLY A 522 9.88 17.31 -1.70
C GLY A 522 11.23 17.76 -2.27
N ALA A 523 11.99 16.85 -2.88
CA ALA A 523 13.27 17.18 -3.51
C ALA A 523 13.10 18.20 -4.65
N MET A 524 12.07 18.07 -5.50
CA MET A 524 11.79 19.07 -6.54
C MET A 524 11.53 20.45 -5.94
N ALA A 525 10.74 20.55 -4.86
CA ALA A 525 10.46 21.81 -4.19
C ALA A 525 11.72 22.45 -3.57
N GLY A 526 12.59 21.63 -2.97
CA GLY A 526 13.88 22.09 -2.47
C GLY A 526 14.83 22.55 -3.58
N LEU A 527 14.83 21.88 -4.73
CA LEU A 527 15.63 22.31 -5.88
C LEU A 527 15.12 23.61 -6.50
N VAL A 528 13.80 23.86 -6.52
CA VAL A 528 13.23 25.17 -6.91
C VAL A 528 13.76 26.29 -6.03
N GLU A 529 13.84 26.07 -4.72
CA GLU A 529 14.41 27.05 -3.79
C GLU A 529 15.89 27.29 -4.09
N VAL A 530 16.68 26.21 -4.19
CA VAL A 530 18.13 26.33 -4.43
C VAL A 530 18.40 27.00 -5.78
N GLU A 531 17.63 26.71 -6.84
CA GLU A 531 17.74 27.42 -8.11
C GLU A 531 17.45 28.92 -7.97
N SER A 532 16.46 29.30 -7.17
CA SER A 532 16.17 30.70 -6.86
C SER A 532 17.36 31.37 -6.15
N LEU A 533 17.99 30.67 -5.19
CA LEU A 533 19.18 31.15 -4.49
C LEU A 533 20.40 31.26 -5.42
N LEU A 534 20.58 30.30 -6.32
CA LEU A 534 21.65 30.32 -7.32
C LEU A 534 21.47 31.49 -8.29
N GLN A 535 20.26 31.69 -8.81
CA GLN A 535 19.92 32.83 -9.67
C GLN A 535 20.19 34.16 -8.96
N ALA A 536 19.77 34.30 -7.70
CA ALA A 536 20.03 35.49 -6.89
C ALA A 536 21.54 35.72 -6.65
N GLY A 537 22.34 34.66 -6.58
CA GLY A 537 23.79 34.70 -6.48
C GLY A 537 24.53 34.85 -7.81
N GLY A 538 23.83 34.94 -8.95
CA GLY A 538 24.45 34.94 -10.28
C GLY A 538 25.20 33.63 -10.60
N CYS A 539 24.71 32.51 -10.07
CA CYS A 539 25.35 31.21 -10.11
C CYS A 539 24.47 30.17 -10.82
N ASN A 540 25.06 29.07 -11.28
CA ASN A 540 24.38 27.88 -11.79
C ASN A 540 24.87 26.64 -11.03
N TRP A 541 24.23 25.48 -11.27
CA TRP A 541 24.56 24.25 -10.56
C TRP A 541 26.02 23.79 -10.76
N GLU A 542 26.54 23.82 -11.98
CA GLU A 542 27.94 23.47 -12.25
C GLU A 542 28.90 24.38 -11.49
N GLY A 543 28.72 25.69 -11.62
CA GLY A 543 29.57 26.67 -10.97
C GLY A 543 29.50 26.58 -9.45
N TYR A 544 28.30 26.33 -8.91
CA TYR A 544 28.08 26.10 -7.49
C TYR A 544 28.77 24.83 -7.01
N CYS A 545 28.59 23.71 -7.71
CA CYS A 545 29.17 22.43 -7.29
C CYS A 545 30.67 22.31 -7.55
N ALA A 546 31.21 23.13 -8.46
CA ALA A 546 32.64 23.30 -8.65
C ALA A 546 33.27 24.31 -7.67
N GLY A 547 32.46 25.03 -6.88
CA GLY A 547 32.94 26.05 -5.93
C GLY A 547 33.45 27.33 -6.60
N THR A 548 33.03 27.61 -7.83
CA THR A 548 33.41 28.80 -8.60
C THR A 548 32.47 30.00 -8.35
N CYS A 549 31.25 29.73 -7.89
CA CYS A 549 30.28 30.72 -7.43
C CYS A 549 29.50 30.17 -6.23
N GLY A 550 28.69 31.02 -5.60
CA GLY A 550 27.94 30.68 -4.37
C GLY A 550 26.50 31.17 -4.41
N THR A 551 25.76 30.83 -3.36
CA THR A 551 24.45 31.42 -3.09
C THR A 551 24.59 32.57 -2.09
N PRO A 552 23.63 33.50 -2.03
CA PRO A 552 23.42 34.33 -0.84
C PRO A 552 23.23 33.47 0.42
N ALA A 553 23.25 34.11 1.59
CA ALA A 553 22.86 33.46 2.84
C ALA A 553 21.41 32.95 2.74
N ASP A 554 21.17 31.75 3.25
CA ASP A 554 19.84 31.16 3.30
C ASP A 554 18.96 31.91 4.30
N VAL A 555 17.65 31.95 4.05
CA VAL A 555 16.66 32.56 4.95
C VAL A 555 16.40 31.70 6.19
N GLY A 556 16.86 30.44 6.21
CA GLY A 556 16.78 29.56 7.37
C GLY A 556 15.60 28.60 7.31
N VAL A 557 15.19 28.06 8.45
CA VAL A 557 14.51 26.75 8.50
C VAL A 557 13.00 26.82 8.25
N PHE A 558 12.27 27.81 8.78
CA PHE A 558 10.83 27.96 8.49
C PHE A 558 10.42 29.41 8.23
N PRO A 559 9.50 29.64 7.28
CA PRO A 559 8.77 30.90 7.24
C PRO A 559 7.92 31.04 8.52
N GLU A 560 7.81 32.27 9.03
CA GLU A 560 6.92 32.58 10.17
C GLU A 560 5.52 32.02 9.91
N PRO A 561 4.87 31.36 10.90
CA PRO A 561 3.51 30.87 10.75
C PRO A 561 2.57 32.01 10.35
N SER A 562 1.99 31.92 9.16
CA SER A 562 0.90 32.80 8.76
C SER A 562 -0.41 32.03 8.89
N ASN A 563 -1.38 32.63 9.57
CA ASN A 563 -2.71 32.07 9.72
C ASN A 563 -3.63 32.59 8.62
N CYS A 564 -4.63 31.80 8.30
CA CYS A 564 -5.80 32.21 7.54
C CYS A 564 -6.29 33.61 7.97
N PRO A 565 -6.60 34.51 7.01
CA PRO A 565 -7.20 35.79 7.36
C PRO A 565 -8.52 35.55 8.09
N VAL A 566 -8.63 36.03 9.33
CA VAL A 566 -9.87 36.02 10.09
C VAL A 566 -10.82 37.00 9.40
N ALA A 567 -12.02 36.54 9.03
CA ALA A 567 -13.05 37.46 8.56
C ALA A 567 -13.29 38.52 9.65
N PRO A 568 -13.31 39.82 9.34
CA PRO A 568 -13.47 40.84 10.36
C PRO A 568 -14.84 40.68 11.03
N GLY A 569 -14.88 40.25 12.30
CA GLY A 569 -16.09 40.38 13.11
C GLY A 569 -16.44 39.35 14.17
N GLU A 570 -15.68 38.28 14.42
CA GLU A 570 -16.07 37.33 15.48
C GLU A 570 -14.88 36.90 16.36
N GLU A 571 -14.69 37.61 17.47
CA GLU A 571 -14.02 37.04 18.65
C GLU A 571 -14.98 36.04 19.33
N PRO A 572 -14.54 34.83 19.68
CA PRO A 572 -15.40 33.87 20.34
C PRO A 572 -15.53 34.20 21.83
N THR A 573 -16.72 34.63 22.24
CA THR A 573 -17.11 34.58 23.67
C THR A 573 -17.77 33.24 23.96
N CYS A 574 -17.28 32.56 25.00
CA CYS A 574 -17.84 31.28 25.46
C CYS A 574 -19.30 31.46 25.93
N GLY A 575 -20.24 30.80 25.25
CA GLY A 575 -21.64 30.71 25.63
C GLY A 575 -22.32 29.49 24.98
N ALA A 576 -23.10 28.76 25.75
CA ALA A 576 -23.71 27.46 25.42
C ALA A 576 -24.45 27.42 24.06
N PRO A 577 -24.53 26.24 23.39
CA PRO A 577 -25.11 26.12 22.06
C PRO A 577 -26.62 26.36 22.07
N ALA A 578 -27.10 27.24 21.19
CA ALA A 578 -28.51 27.38 20.85
C ALA A 578 -28.93 26.25 19.87
N PRO A 579 -30.19 25.78 19.92
CA PRO A 579 -30.64 24.65 19.12
C PRO A 579 -30.78 25.01 17.62
N PRO A 580 -30.64 24.02 16.71
CA PRO A 580 -30.61 24.26 15.28
C PRO A 580 -31.98 24.69 14.75
N SER A 581 -31.99 25.71 13.90
CA SER A 581 -33.16 26.11 13.11
C SER A 581 -33.25 25.28 11.82
N PRO A 582 -34.46 24.91 11.35
CA PRO A 582 -34.65 24.02 10.21
C PRO A 582 -34.35 24.71 8.86
N SER A 583 -33.70 23.97 7.96
CA SER A 583 -33.40 24.40 6.58
C SER A 583 -34.64 24.36 5.67
N PRO A 584 -34.77 25.27 4.69
CA PRO A 584 -35.87 25.26 3.74
C PRO A 584 -35.68 24.20 2.62
N PRO A 585 -36.77 23.71 1.99
CA PRO A 585 -36.72 22.62 1.01
C PRO A 585 -36.27 23.08 -0.39
N PRO A 586 -35.72 22.15 -1.21
CA PRO A 586 -35.20 22.46 -2.55
C PRO A 586 -36.31 22.58 -3.62
N PRO A 587 -36.06 23.32 -4.73
CA PRO A 587 -37.03 23.51 -5.80
C PRO A 587 -37.10 22.31 -6.78
N PRO A 588 -38.23 22.15 -7.52
CA PRO A 588 -38.47 20.97 -8.36
C PRO A 588 -37.77 21.04 -9.75
N PRO A 589 -37.48 19.90 -10.38
CA PRO A 589 -36.77 19.82 -11.66
C PRO A 589 -37.71 20.01 -12.88
N SER A 590 -37.13 20.55 -13.97
CA SER A 590 -37.79 20.74 -15.28
C SER A 590 -37.66 19.51 -16.19
N PRO A 591 -38.63 19.21 -17.08
CA PRO A 591 -38.68 17.95 -17.85
C PRO A 591 -37.82 17.95 -19.13
N ARG A 592 -37.13 16.84 -19.40
CA ARG A 592 -36.44 16.54 -20.67
C ARG A 592 -37.34 15.80 -21.66
N SER A 593 -37.13 16.06 -22.95
CA SER A 593 -37.80 15.37 -24.09
C SER A 593 -37.09 14.05 -24.49
N PRO A 594 -37.81 13.08 -25.09
CA PRO A 594 -37.25 11.76 -25.44
C PRO A 594 -36.62 11.69 -26.84
N PRO A 595 -35.65 10.78 -27.10
CA PRO A 595 -35.08 10.56 -28.43
C PRO A 595 -35.80 9.46 -29.24
N SER A 596 -35.72 9.58 -30.57
CA SER A 596 -36.31 8.66 -31.58
C SER A 596 -35.43 7.44 -31.91
N PRO A 597 -35.99 6.34 -32.48
CA PRO A 597 -35.32 5.05 -32.63
C PRO A 597 -34.62 4.82 -34.00
N PHE A 598 -33.60 3.95 -34.01
CA PHE A 598 -32.92 3.42 -35.23
C PHE A 598 -33.47 2.05 -35.68
N PRO A 599 -33.30 1.65 -36.96
CA PRO A 599 -33.93 0.48 -37.59
C PRO A 599 -33.12 -0.85 -37.44
N PRO A 600 -33.71 -2.03 -37.78
CA PRO A 600 -33.18 -3.34 -37.38
C PRO A 600 -32.22 -3.99 -38.39
N ALA A 601 -31.36 -4.89 -37.89
CA ALA A 601 -30.44 -5.73 -38.66
C ALA A 601 -31.05 -7.09 -39.05
N SER A 602 -30.58 -7.67 -40.17
CA SER A 602 -30.99 -8.98 -40.73
C SER A 602 -30.24 -10.18 -40.10
N PRO A 603 -30.75 -11.43 -40.23
CA PRO A 603 -30.37 -12.57 -39.37
C PRO A 603 -29.23 -13.46 -39.91
N LEU A 604 -28.51 -14.10 -38.98
CA LEU A 604 -27.50 -15.16 -39.21
C LEU A 604 -28.11 -16.58 -39.03
N PRO A 605 -27.52 -17.63 -39.65
CA PRO A 605 -28.06 -19.00 -39.70
C PRO A 605 -27.78 -19.84 -38.43
N PRO A 606 -28.47 -20.99 -38.23
CA PRO A 606 -28.49 -21.71 -36.96
C PRO A 606 -27.26 -22.62 -36.74
N PRO A 607 -26.89 -22.90 -35.46
CA PRO A 607 -25.82 -23.84 -35.13
C PRO A 607 -26.30 -25.32 -35.13
N PRO A 608 -25.37 -26.30 -35.27
CA PRO A 608 -25.69 -27.72 -35.31
C PRO A 608 -25.96 -28.32 -33.92
N SER A 609 -26.70 -29.43 -33.91
CA SER A 609 -27.22 -30.14 -32.73
C SER A 609 -26.14 -30.71 -31.79
N PRO A 610 -26.35 -30.73 -30.47
CA PRO A 610 -25.40 -31.29 -29.50
C PRO A 610 -25.51 -32.82 -29.40
N GLN A 611 -24.35 -33.49 -29.33
CA GLN A 611 -24.25 -34.92 -28.95
C GLN A 611 -24.25 -35.09 -27.42
N PRO A 612 -24.71 -36.25 -26.90
CA PRO A 612 -24.78 -36.49 -25.46
C PRO A 612 -23.39 -36.67 -24.81
N PRO A 613 -23.25 -36.32 -23.52
CA PRO A 613 -21.98 -36.45 -22.80
C PRO A 613 -21.64 -37.92 -22.52
N PRO A 614 -20.35 -38.31 -22.50
CA PRO A 614 -19.93 -39.66 -22.12
C PRO A 614 -20.07 -39.85 -20.60
N SER A 615 -20.42 -41.07 -20.20
CA SER A 615 -20.56 -41.50 -18.81
C SER A 615 -19.23 -41.39 -18.03
N PRO A 616 -19.28 -41.11 -16.71
CA PRO A 616 -18.08 -41.03 -15.88
C PRO A 616 -17.42 -42.42 -15.74
N PRO A 617 -16.07 -42.51 -15.75
CA PRO A 617 -15.40 -43.77 -15.49
C PRO A 617 -15.47 -44.13 -13.99
N ASN A 618 -15.66 -45.41 -13.71
CA ASN A 618 -15.60 -46.00 -12.37
C ASN A 618 -14.25 -45.71 -11.68
N PRO A 619 -14.23 -45.66 -10.33
CA PRO A 619 -13.01 -45.41 -9.56
C PRO A 619 -11.98 -46.53 -9.80
N PRO A 620 -10.68 -46.21 -9.92
CA PRO A 620 -9.66 -47.25 -9.98
C PRO A 620 -9.50 -47.89 -8.60
N ASP A 621 -9.83 -49.18 -8.53
CA ASP A 621 -9.37 -50.09 -7.49
C ASP A 621 -7.83 -50.16 -7.45
N GLY A 622 -7.29 -50.29 -6.24
CA GLY A 622 -5.97 -50.88 -5.99
C GLY A 622 -4.78 -49.94 -6.09
N LEU A 623 -4.35 -49.42 -4.93
CA LEU A 623 -2.96 -49.03 -4.72
C LEU A 623 -2.05 -50.23 -5.05
N PRO A 624 -1.05 -50.09 -5.94
CA PRO A 624 -0.13 -51.18 -6.22
C PRO A 624 0.76 -51.42 -4.99
N THR A 625 0.60 -52.58 -4.38
CA THR A 625 1.63 -53.20 -3.54
C THR A 625 2.74 -53.68 -4.47
N ASN A 626 3.71 -52.82 -4.77
CA ASN A 626 4.97 -53.28 -5.32
C ASN A 626 6.17 -52.70 -4.59
N SER A 627 6.95 -53.63 -4.06
CA SER A 627 8.18 -53.48 -3.32
C SER A 627 9.27 -52.82 -4.17
N SER A 628 9.40 -51.51 -4.06
CA SER A 628 10.68 -50.77 -4.18
C SER A 628 10.45 -49.31 -3.80
N GLY A 629 10.50 -49.05 -2.48
CA GLY A 629 10.56 -47.71 -1.91
C GLY A 629 9.20 -47.10 -1.54
N ALA A 630 8.57 -47.61 -0.47
CA ALA A 630 7.71 -46.76 0.34
C ALA A 630 8.51 -45.47 0.69
N PRO A 631 7.92 -44.26 0.65
CA PRO A 631 8.65 -43.07 1.08
C PRO A 631 9.10 -43.32 2.52
N SER A 632 10.40 -43.47 2.69
CA SER A 632 11.01 -43.81 3.97
C SER A 632 10.51 -42.83 5.03
N MET A 633 10.01 -43.39 6.14
CA MET A 633 9.49 -42.72 7.33
C MET A 633 10.21 -41.39 7.64
N CYS A 634 9.41 -40.46 8.16
CA CYS A 634 9.82 -39.14 8.62
C CYS A 634 11.27 -39.10 9.15
N ARG A 635 12.15 -38.41 8.44
CA ARG A 635 13.59 -38.42 8.74
C ARG A 635 13.89 -37.48 9.92
N PRO A 636 14.82 -37.83 10.83
CA PRO A 636 15.16 -36.98 11.98
C PRO A 636 15.65 -35.57 11.62
N TYR A 637 16.21 -35.41 10.42
CA TYR A 637 16.72 -34.14 9.93
C TYR A 637 15.65 -33.26 9.25
N ASP A 638 14.45 -33.79 9.00
CA ASP A 638 13.34 -33.06 8.41
C ASP A 638 12.59 -32.24 9.49
N ALA A 639 12.52 -30.93 9.29
CA ALA A 639 11.92 -30.00 10.25
C ALA A 639 10.40 -30.24 10.44
N ALA A 640 9.67 -30.66 9.40
CA ALA A 640 8.25 -30.98 9.52
C ALA A 640 8.06 -32.29 10.31
N CYS A 641 8.91 -33.28 10.06
CA CYS A 641 8.90 -34.52 10.82
C CYS A 641 9.26 -34.36 12.29
N ARG A 642 10.29 -33.54 12.61
CA ARG A 642 10.61 -33.21 14.00
C ARG A 642 9.44 -32.53 14.70
N ALA A 643 8.75 -31.63 13.99
CA ALA A 643 7.59 -30.93 14.52
C ALA A 643 6.42 -31.88 14.88
N CYS A 644 6.30 -33.05 14.24
CA CYS A 644 5.29 -34.06 14.62
C CYS A 644 5.55 -34.67 16.01
N SER A 645 6.82 -34.73 16.42
CA SER A 645 7.22 -35.30 17.71
C SER A 645 7.48 -34.24 18.79
N SER A 646 7.77 -33.00 18.41
CA SER A 646 8.11 -31.92 19.34
C SER A 646 6.94 -31.00 19.69
N ASN A 647 5.83 -31.07 18.96
CA ASN A 647 4.63 -30.28 19.25
C ASN A 647 3.74 -31.05 20.23
N ALA A 648 3.56 -30.49 21.44
CA ALA A 648 2.78 -31.09 22.52
C ALA A 648 1.29 -31.28 22.18
N ASN A 649 0.76 -30.57 21.18
CA ASN A 649 -0.63 -30.71 20.73
C ASN A 649 -0.83 -31.89 19.76
N ILE A 650 0.24 -32.51 19.25
CA ILE A 650 0.15 -33.66 18.36
C ILE A 650 0.13 -34.93 19.22
N THR A 651 -1.06 -35.46 19.47
CA THR A 651 -1.24 -36.65 20.30
C THR A 651 -1.05 -37.95 19.50
N ASN A 652 -1.10 -37.88 18.17
CA ASN A 652 -0.75 -38.99 17.27
C ASN A 652 0.44 -38.65 16.36
N ALA A 653 1.65 -38.57 16.95
CA ALA A 653 2.88 -38.24 16.23
C ALA A 653 3.20 -39.19 15.07
N THR A 654 2.80 -40.46 15.19
CA THR A 654 2.96 -41.49 14.14
C THR A 654 2.11 -41.17 12.91
N ALA A 655 0.83 -40.84 13.11
CA ALA A 655 -0.07 -40.46 12.02
C ALA A 655 0.34 -39.12 11.38
N CYS A 656 0.80 -38.15 12.18
CA CYS A 656 1.37 -36.90 11.68
C CYS A 656 2.59 -37.16 10.78
N GLY A 657 3.53 -38.00 11.23
CA GLY A 657 4.73 -38.32 10.46
C GLY A 657 4.42 -39.05 9.15
N ALA A 658 3.43 -39.95 9.15
CA ALA A 658 2.96 -40.61 7.95
C ALA A 658 2.30 -39.64 6.96
N CYS A 659 1.44 -38.74 7.46
CA CYS A 659 0.85 -37.68 6.65
C CYS A 659 1.93 -36.79 6.02
N VAL A 660 2.89 -36.30 6.80
CA VAL A 660 3.99 -35.45 6.31
C VAL A 660 4.74 -36.12 5.16
N ALA A 661 5.01 -37.42 5.25
CA ALA A 661 5.67 -38.17 4.19
C ALA A 661 4.84 -38.22 2.89
N VAL A 662 3.53 -38.44 2.99
CA VAL A 662 2.61 -38.48 1.85
C VAL A 662 2.46 -37.10 1.21
N VAL A 663 2.19 -36.07 2.00
CA VAL A 663 2.00 -34.69 1.50
C VAL A 663 3.25 -34.16 0.82
N ARG A 664 4.43 -34.47 1.37
CA ARG A 664 5.71 -34.10 0.76
C ARG A 664 5.99 -34.85 -0.54
N TYR A 665 5.65 -36.14 -0.61
CA TYR A 665 5.75 -36.90 -1.85
C TYR A 665 4.88 -36.30 -2.96
N MET A 666 3.74 -35.72 -2.60
CA MET A 666 2.87 -34.98 -3.53
C MET A 666 3.38 -33.57 -3.89
N GLY A 667 4.57 -33.16 -3.42
CA GLY A 667 5.17 -31.85 -3.69
C GLY A 667 4.40 -30.69 -3.03
N ARG A 668 3.65 -30.96 -1.96
CA ARG A 668 2.84 -29.98 -1.24
C ARG A 668 3.47 -29.62 0.11
N ASN A 669 2.96 -28.57 0.75
CA ASN A 669 3.43 -28.13 2.06
C ASN A 669 3.14 -29.20 3.14
N PRO A 670 4.16 -29.87 3.72
CA PRO A 670 3.94 -30.92 4.71
C PRO A 670 3.38 -30.41 6.04
N TYR A 671 3.47 -29.10 6.31
CA TYR A 671 2.97 -28.52 7.56
C TYR A 671 1.44 -28.58 7.70
N LEU A 672 0.70 -28.86 6.62
CA LEU A 672 -0.75 -29.08 6.65
C LEU A 672 -1.16 -30.27 7.54
N CYS A 673 -0.29 -31.25 7.73
CA CYS A 673 -0.56 -32.38 8.65
C CYS A 673 -0.56 -31.98 10.13
N HIS A 674 0.05 -30.84 10.46
CA HIS A 674 0.12 -30.31 11.83
C HIS A 674 -1.15 -29.53 12.20
N GLU A 675 -1.92 -29.09 11.20
CA GLU A 675 -3.15 -28.33 11.42
C GLU A 675 -4.21 -29.13 12.14
N CYS A 676 -4.23 -30.47 11.96
CA CYS A 676 -5.08 -31.38 12.75
C CYS A 676 -4.81 -31.31 14.27
N ALA A 677 -3.68 -30.74 14.71
CA ALA A 677 -3.33 -30.50 16.11
C ALA A 677 -3.33 -29.00 16.49
N GLY A 678 -3.35 -28.08 15.51
CA GLY A 678 -3.29 -26.64 15.73
C GLY A 678 -4.63 -26.02 16.17
N TYR A 679 -5.74 -26.72 15.91
CA TYR A 679 -7.10 -26.23 16.20
C TYR A 679 -7.72 -26.80 17.48
N GLY A 680 -6.86 -27.22 18.42
CA GLY A 680 -7.28 -27.58 19.78
C GLY A 680 -7.87 -28.97 19.94
N VAL A 681 -7.79 -29.84 18.93
CA VAL A 681 -8.13 -31.27 19.08
C VAL A 681 -7.01 -31.99 19.80
N LEU A 682 -7.33 -32.58 20.95
CA LEU A 682 -6.39 -33.42 21.69
C LEU A 682 -6.69 -34.93 21.53
N ASP A 683 -7.83 -35.28 20.95
CA ASP A 683 -8.21 -36.68 20.72
C ASP A 683 -7.35 -37.33 19.62
N SER A 684 -6.65 -38.41 19.98
CA SER A 684 -5.69 -39.07 19.10
C SER A 684 -6.32 -39.81 17.91
N ASP A 685 -7.59 -40.22 18.03
CA ASP A 685 -8.30 -40.95 16.98
C ASP A 685 -8.88 -39.99 15.94
N ILE A 686 -9.36 -38.82 16.38
CA ILE A 686 -9.77 -37.73 15.49
C ILE A 686 -8.55 -37.16 14.76
N GLN A 687 -7.41 -36.97 15.45
CA GLN A 687 -6.16 -36.57 14.80
C GLN A 687 -5.69 -37.62 13.78
N HIS A 688 -5.78 -38.92 14.12
CA HIS A 688 -5.45 -39.99 13.20
C HIS A 688 -6.25 -39.87 11.91
N MET A 689 -7.58 -39.88 12.01
CA MET A 689 -8.49 -39.82 10.86
C MET A 689 -8.27 -38.54 10.03
N CYS A 690 -8.03 -37.39 10.67
CA CYS A 690 -7.69 -36.16 9.96
C CYS A 690 -6.40 -36.31 9.13
N GLN A 691 -5.35 -36.87 9.73
CA GLN A 691 -4.02 -36.99 9.13
C GLN A 691 -3.91 -38.13 8.11
N SER A 692 -4.59 -39.24 8.32
CA SER A 692 -4.47 -40.46 7.50
C SER A 692 -5.53 -40.56 6.40
N GLU A 693 -6.74 -40.06 6.65
CA GLU A 693 -7.88 -40.25 5.74
C GLU A 693 -8.29 -38.95 5.03
N CYS A 694 -8.33 -37.82 5.74
CA CYS A 694 -8.92 -36.59 5.20
C CYS A 694 -7.89 -35.68 4.49
N VAL A 695 -6.80 -35.30 5.17
CA VAL A 695 -5.80 -34.35 4.64
C VAL A 695 -5.17 -34.85 3.32
N PRO A 696 -4.67 -36.09 3.21
CA PRO A 696 -4.05 -36.55 1.97
C PRO A 696 -5.00 -36.55 0.77
N GLN A 697 -6.28 -36.86 1.00
CA GLN A 697 -7.27 -36.99 -0.07
C GLN A 697 -7.80 -35.64 -0.58
N THR A 698 -7.77 -34.60 0.25
CA THR A 698 -8.29 -33.26 -0.07
C THR A 698 -7.26 -32.32 -0.70
N LEU A 699 -5.97 -32.67 -0.66
CA LEU A 699 -4.89 -31.87 -1.25
C LEU A 699 -5.01 -31.65 -2.76
N THR A 700 -5.64 -32.59 -3.47
CA THR A 700 -5.91 -32.46 -4.91
C THR A 700 -7.08 -31.53 -5.21
N ARG A 701 -7.97 -31.34 -4.23
CA ARG A 701 -9.14 -30.44 -4.31
C ARG A 701 -8.87 -29.05 -3.71
N GLY A 702 -7.71 -28.86 -3.08
CA GLY A 702 -7.33 -27.59 -2.45
C GLY A 702 -8.02 -27.32 -1.11
N THR A 703 -8.59 -28.34 -0.45
CA THR A 703 -9.44 -28.20 0.74
C THR A 703 -8.89 -28.92 1.98
N ALA A 704 -7.58 -29.19 2.05
CA ALA A 704 -6.96 -29.95 3.15
C ALA A 704 -7.18 -29.36 4.55
N TRP A 705 -7.22 -28.03 4.62
CA TRP A 705 -7.53 -27.26 5.81
C TRP A 705 -8.99 -27.46 6.27
N ALA A 706 -9.95 -27.81 5.39
CA ALA A 706 -11.34 -28.06 5.78
C ALA A 706 -11.43 -29.30 6.69
N CYS A 707 -10.59 -30.30 6.44
CA CYS A 707 -10.45 -31.46 7.33
C CYS A 707 -10.01 -31.04 8.74
N SER A 708 -9.01 -30.16 8.82
CA SER A 708 -8.42 -29.73 10.09
C SER A 708 -9.28 -28.69 10.84
N LEU A 709 -9.90 -27.75 10.14
CA LEU A 709 -10.68 -26.66 10.74
C LEU A 709 -12.12 -27.06 11.07
N ILE A 710 -12.70 -27.96 10.28
CA ILE A 710 -14.12 -28.28 10.35
C ILE A 710 -14.31 -29.62 11.05
N CYS A 711 -13.70 -30.68 10.51
CA CYS A 711 -13.95 -32.06 10.95
C CYS A 711 -13.04 -32.54 12.08
N ALA A 712 -11.88 -31.91 12.24
CA ALA A 712 -10.94 -32.15 13.33
C ALA A 712 -10.80 -30.89 14.19
N ASN A 713 -11.94 -30.40 14.69
CA ASN A 713 -12.01 -29.31 15.65
C ASN A 713 -12.94 -29.69 16.81
N ASP A 714 -12.42 -29.66 18.03
CA ASP A 714 -13.14 -30.06 19.25
C ASP A 714 -14.41 -29.22 19.46
N ARG A 715 -14.46 -27.98 18.94
CA ARG A 715 -15.68 -27.15 19.01
C ARG A 715 -16.81 -27.65 18.13
N ASN A 716 -16.49 -28.41 17.08
CA ASN A 716 -17.46 -28.85 16.07
C ASN A 716 -17.89 -30.31 16.30
N VAL A 717 -16.93 -31.16 16.65
CA VAL A 717 -17.14 -32.61 16.82
C VAL A 717 -16.87 -33.11 18.23
N GLY A 718 -16.25 -32.29 19.10
CA GLY A 718 -15.80 -32.76 20.41
C GLY A 718 -14.87 -33.96 20.28
N THR A 719 -15.03 -34.93 21.18
CA THR A 719 -14.38 -36.25 21.10
C THR A 719 -15.26 -37.28 20.35
N ASP A 720 -16.24 -36.82 19.56
CA ASP A 720 -17.20 -37.68 18.88
C ASP A 720 -16.68 -38.12 17.51
N LEU A 721 -16.03 -39.28 17.50
CA LEU A 721 -15.39 -39.81 16.30
C LEU A 721 -16.39 -40.12 15.17
N ASP A 722 -17.64 -40.47 15.49
CA ASP A 722 -18.66 -40.74 14.47
C ASP A 722 -19.13 -39.47 13.78
N LEU A 723 -19.24 -38.37 14.52
CA LEU A 723 -19.52 -37.06 13.93
C LEU A 723 -18.35 -36.55 13.09
N ALA A 724 -17.13 -36.79 13.57
CA ALA A 724 -15.92 -36.45 12.84
C ALA A 724 -15.85 -37.23 11.53
N ARG A 725 -16.19 -38.53 11.52
CA ARG A 725 -16.32 -39.35 10.30
C ARG A 725 -17.38 -38.83 9.34
N GLN A 726 -18.56 -38.47 9.84
CA GLN A 726 -19.64 -37.92 9.00
C GLN A 726 -19.20 -36.60 8.34
N CYS A 727 -18.49 -35.75 9.07
CA CYS A 727 -17.93 -34.52 8.53
C CYS A 727 -16.86 -34.81 7.48
N VAL A 728 -15.92 -35.73 7.75
CA VAL A 728 -14.88 -36.13 6.80
C VAL A 728 -15.52 -36.69 5.53
N ALA A 729 -16.53 -37.56 5.65
CA ALA A 729 -17.28 -38.09 4.52
C ALA A 729 -17.97 -36.98 3.71
N CYS A 730 -18.55 -35.98 4.37
CA CYS A 730 -19.10 -34.81 3.71
C CYS A 730 -18.02 -34.04 2.93
N VAL A 731 -16.89 -33.72 3.57
CA VAL A 731 -15.78 -32.96 2.96
C VAL A 731 -15.18 -33.71 1.76
N LEU A 732 -15.06 -35.04 1.85
CA LEU A 732 -14.60 -35.90 0.76
C LEU A 732 -15.67 -36.14 -0.32
N GLY A 733 -16.94 -35.95 0.01
CA GLY A 733 -18.08 -36.10 -0.91
C GLY A 733 -18.39 -34.85 -1.72
N THR A 734 -17.81 -33.69 -1.38
CA THR A 734 -18.08 -32.40 -2.02
C THR A 734 -16.83 -31.77 -2.64
N THR A 735 -17.04 -30.86 -3.60
CA THR A 735 -16.00 -29.98 -4.14
C THR A 735 -15.84 -28.69 -3.32
N ASP A 736 -16.82 -28.34 -2.48
CA ASP A 736 -16.77 -27.22 -1.53
C ASP A 736 -16.74 -27.74 -0.09
N GLY A 737 -15.54 -27.98 0.46
CA GLY A 737 -15.37 -28.52 1.81
C GLY A 737 -16.00 -27.66 2.93
N TRP A 738 -16.24 -26.37 2.67
CA TRP A 738 -16.91 -25.49 3.64
C TRP A 738 -18.41 -25.69 3.75
N ALA A 739 -19.04 -26.29 2.75
CA ALA A 739 -20.46 -26.60 2.79
C ALA A 739 -20.81 -27.46 4.02
N CYS A 740 -19.92 -28.37 4.39
CA CYS A 740 -20.03 -29.18 5.61
C CYS A 740 -19.88 -28.31 6.89
N GLY A 741 -19.02 -27.28 6.88
CA GLY A 741 -18.92 -26.32 7.99
C GLY A 741 -20.21 -25.54 8.22
N ARG A 742 -20.91 -25.13 7.15
CA ARG A 742 -22.21 -24.46 7.24
C ARG A 742 -23.29 -25.36 7.85
N CYS A 743 -23.28 -26.65 7.51
CA CYS A 743 -24.16 -27.64 8.14
C CYS A 743 -23.89 -27.83 9.63
N ILE A 744 -22.64 -27.71 10.06
CA ILE A 744 -22.26 -27.77 11.47
C ILE A 744 -22.82 -26.57 12.22
N GLU A 745 -22.62 -25.36 11.68
CA GLU A 745 -23.06 -24.11 12.30
C GLU A 745 -24.59 -23.99 12.37
N ALA A 746 -25.27 -24.29 11.26
CA ALA A 746 -26.73 -24.15 11.16
C ALA A 746 -27.50 -25.08 12.12
N THR A 747 -26.90 -26.23 12.47
CA THR A 747 -27.56 -27.23 13.31
C THR A 747 -27.13 -27.17 14.77
N ARG A 748 -26.05 -26.43 15.12
CA ARG A 748 -25.42 -26.49 16.46
C ARG A 748 -26.34 -26.13 17.63
N CYS A 749 -27.37 -25.33 17.39
CA CYS A 749 -28.31 -24.88 18.43
C CYS A 749 -29.60 -25.72 18.50
N LEU A 750 -29.73 -26.75 17.65
CA LEU A 750 -30.90 -27.62 17.63
C LEU A 750 -30.80 -28.69 18.72
N THR A 751 -31.94 -29.07 19.29
CA THR A 751 -32.00 -30.13 20.29
C THR A 751 -31.70 -31.51 19.68
N ASP A 752 -31.95 -31.69 18.39
CA ASP A 752 -31.69 -32.89 17.59
C ASP A 752 -30.55 -32.68 16.57
N TRP A 753 -29.58 -31.81 16.91
CA TRP A 753 -28.54 -31.33 16.01
C TRP A 753 -27.77 -32.42 15.27
N ARG A 754 -27.59 -33.62 15.84
CA ARG A 754 -26.91 -34.75 15.19
C ARG A 754 -27.65 -35.22 13.94
N GLU A 755 -28.95 -35.42 14.07
CA GLU A 755 -29.81 -35.86 12.97
C GLU A 755 -29.96 -34.76 11.92
N ALA A 756 -30.11 -33.51 12.38
CA ALA A 756 -30.16 -32.33 11.51
C ALA A 756 -28.88 -32.17 10.68
N ARG A 757 -27.72 -32.41 11.29
CA ARG A 757 -26.41 -32.26 10.66
C ARG A 757 -26.15 -33.37 9.63
N ALA A 758 -26.51 -34.61 9.95
CA ALA A 758 -26.46 -35.72 8.99
C ALA A 758 -27.33 -35.43 7.75
N GLN A 759 -28.59 -34.99 7.95
CA GLN A 759 -29.48 -34.58 6.85
C GLN A 759 -28.87 -33.45 6.00
N CYS A 760 -28.17 -32.52 6.64
CA CYS A 760 -27.50 -31.43 5.93
C CYS A 760 -26.28 -31.90 5.12
N PHE A 761 -25.46 -32.79 5.68
CA PHE A 761 -24.33 -33.40 4.96
C PHE A 761 -24.80 -34.21 3.75
N ASP A 762 -25.88 -34.97 3.89
CA ASP A 762 -26.49 -35.71 2.79
C ASP A 762 -27.01 -34.75 1.70
N CYS A 763 -27.62 -33.63 2.10
CA CYS A 763 -28.04 -32.58 1.16
C CYS A 763 -26.84 -31.98 0.40
N VAL A 764 -25.76 -31.66 1.10
CA VAL A 764 -24.54 -31.08 0.52
C VAL A 764 -23.87 -32.05 -0.45
N THR A 765 -23.76 -33.32 -0.08
CA THR A 765 -23.07 -34.33 -0.89
C THR A 765 -23.91 -34.83 -2.06
N SER A 766 -25.24 -34.82 -1.94
CA SER A 766 -26.15 -35.15 -3.05
C SER A 766 -26.29 -34.02 -4.07
N GLY A 767 -25.90 -32.78 -3.72
CA GLY A 767 -25.99 -31.62 -4.61
C GLY A 767 -27.43 -31.21 -4.95
N VAL A 768 -28.41 -31.67 -4.18
CA VAL A 768 -29.85 -31.36 -4.40
C VAL A 768 -30.14 -29.89 -4.19
N LEU A 769 -29.40 -29.24 -3.29
CA LEU A 769 -29.38 -27.80 -3.09
C LEU A 769 -27.93 -27.32 -3.05
N ASP A 770 -27.74 -26.02 -3.25
CA ASP A 770 -26.46 -25.41 -2.93
C ASP A 770 -26.18 -25.44 -1.41
N ALA A 771 -24.92 -25.19 -1.04
CA ALA A 771 -24.46 -25.28 0.34
C ALA A 771 -25.23 -24.38 1.31
N LEU A 772 -25.75 -23.24 0.82
CA LEU A 772 -26.54 -22.30 1.60
C LEU A 772 -27.97 -22.84 1.81
N GLY A 773 -28.61 -23.34 0.75
CA GLY A 773 -29.93 -23.94 0.80
C GLY A 773 -29.99 -25.17 1.71
N CYS A 774 -28.95 -26.02 1.68
CA CYS A 774 -28.85 -27.15 2.60
C CYS A 774 -28.78 -26.71 4.07
N ALA A 775 -27.94 -25.71 4.38
CA ALA A 775 -27.80 -25.19 5.74
C ALA A 775 -29.07 -24.50 6.25
N GLU A 776 -29.73 -23.69 5.41
CA GLU A 776 -30.99 -23.02 5.73
C GLU A 776 -32.13 -24.01 6.01
N CYS A 777 -32.22 -25.06 5.20
CA CYS A 777 -33.22 -26.09 5.42
C CYS A 777 -32.88 -26.96 6.63
N ALA A 778 -31.59 -27.20 6.91
CA ALA A 778 -31.17 -27.95 8.09
C ALA A 778 -31.39 -27.18 9.41
N ALA A 779 -31.51 -25.85 9.37
CA ALA A 779 -31.79 -25.02 10.55
C ALA A 779 -33.25 -25.09 11.04
N GLN A 780 -34.16 -25.76 10.32
CA GLN A 780 -35.56 -25.85 10.74
C GLN A 780 -35.71 -26.69 12.02
N ALA A 781 -36.63 -26.25 12.88
CA ALA A 781 -36.78 -26.76 14.25
C ALA A 781 -37.30 -28.20 14.35
N THR A 782 -37.83 -28.79 13.27
CA THR A 782 -38.34 -30.18 13.29
C THR A 782 -37.85 -30.96 12.06
N PRO A 783 -37.60 -32.28 12.17
CA PRO A 783 -37.22 -33.12 11.03
C PRO A 783 -38.19 -33.00 9.83
N ALA A 784 -39.50 -32.93 10.11
CA ALA A 784 -40.52 -32.76 9.07
C ALA A 784 -40.39 -31.43 8.33
N ALA A 785 -40.10 -30.33 9.04
CA ALA A 785 -39.88 -29.02 8.42
C ALA A 785 -38.58 -28.97 7.60
N ARG A 786 -37.52 -29.65 8.06
CA ARG A 786 -36.25 -29.77 7.31
C ARG A 786 -36.46 -30.50 5.99
N MET A 787 -37.10 -31.68 6.01
CA MET A 787 -37.42 -32.45 4.81
C MET A 787 -38.36 -31.69 3.86
N ALA A 788 -39.37 -31.01 4.39
CA ALA A 788 -40.27 -30.20 3.57
C ALA A 788 -39.53 -29.03 2.90
N CYS A 789 -38.62 -28.37 3.60
CA CYS A 789 -37.77 -27.31 3.04
C CYS A 789 -36.85 -27.84 1.94
N MET A 790 -36.14 -28.94 2.20
CA MET A 790 -35.21 -29.53 1.23
C MET A 790 -35.93 -30.00 -0.04
N SER A 791 -37.12 -30.59 0.12
CA SER A 791 -37.97 -31.00 -1.01
C SER A 791 -38.52 -29.80 -1.79
N CYS A 792 -39.04 -28.77 -1.10
CA CYS A 792 -39.61 -27.59 -1.75
C CYS A 792 -38.56 -26.80 -2.55
N LYS A 793 -37.40 -26.53 -1.93
CA LYS A 793 -36.30 -25.82 -2.60
C LYS A 793 -35.65 -26.67 -3.70
N GLY A 794 -35.57 -27.99 -3.52
CA GLY A 794 -35.00 -28.89 -4.51
C GLY A 794 -35.84 -28.95 -5.79
N VAL A 795 -37.17 -28.92 -5.66
CA VAL A 795 -38.10 -28.82 -6.80
C VAL A 795 -37.95 -27.48 -7.52
N GLN A 796 -37.77 -26.37 -6.80
CA GLN A 796 -37.53 -25.06 -7.41
C GLN A 796 -36.20 -25.00 -8.17
N ALA A 797 -35.12 -25.57 -7.63
CA ALA A 797 -33.82 -25.65 -8.29
C ALA A 797 -33.88 -26.49 -9.59
N GLY A 798 -34.64 -27.59 -9.58
CA GLY A 798 -34.89 -28.42 -10.77
C GLY A 798 -35.70 -27.70 -11.86
N LEU A 799 -36.66 -26.85 -11.47
CA LEU A 799 -37.44 -26.02 -12.40
C LEU A 799 -36.64 -24.87 -13.02
N THR A 800 -35.61 -24.37 -12.33
CA THR A 800 -34.69 -23.34 -12.88
C THR A 800 -33.61 -23.91 -13.80
N ALA A 801 -33.24 -25.19 -13.62
CA ALA A 801 -32.27 -25.88 -14.47
C ALA A 801 -32.89 -26.46 -15.76
N GLY A 802 -34.19 -26.77 -15.74
CA GLY A 802 -34.97 -27.13 -16.93
C GLY A 802 -35.55 -25.87 -17.58
N GLY A 803 -34.95 -25.43 -18.69
CA GLY A 803 -35.34 -24.21 -19.40
C GLY A 803 -36.86 -24.03 -19.57
N LEU A 804 -37.31 -22.80 -19.32
CA LEU A 804 -38.63 -22.29 -19.68
C LEU A 804 -38.90 -22.50 -21.18
N THR A 805 -39.52 -23.62 -21.54
CA THR A 805 -40.30 -23.73 -22.77
C THR A 805 -41.75 -23.40 -22.47
N THR A 806 -42.25 -22.40 -23.19
CA THR A 806 -43.64 -21.93 -23.29
C THR A 806 -44.70 -23.05 -23.34
N ALA A 807 -45.84 -22.86 -22.65
CA ALA A 807 -47.18 -22.94 -23.23
C ALA A 807 -48.30 -22.61 -22.20
N HIS A 808 -49.17 -21.69 -22.64
CA HIS A 808 -50.55 -21.35 -22.21
C HIS A 808 -50.86 -20.81 -20.81
#